data_AF-A0A2D7JAQ8-F1
#
_entry.id   AF-A0A2D7JAQ8-F1
#
_cell.length_a   1.000
_cell.length_b   1.000
_cell.length_c   1.000
_cell.angle_alpha   90.00
_cell.angle_beta   90.00
_cell.angle_gamma   90.00
#
_symmetry.space_group_name_H-M   'P 1'
#
loop_
_entity.id
_entity.type
_entity.pdbx_description
1 polymer ?
#
loop_
_entity_poly.entity_id
_entity_poly.type
_entity_poly.pdbx_seq_one_letter_code
_entity_poly.pdbx_strand_id
1 'polypeptide(L)'
;MVDVLSIGSGAINAYRQALSTTSNNIANVNTPGYSRRALSIGESFPVQEGVFSFGTGAQAEAVTRAYDEFMERSLRDAKSDLAVNEPVIEYANRVIDIMGNESASIANAMEDFFNAAEQLSTDPRSNALRGDFLNSGELIAARFNDLSFQVDKIAEEAHISFRQSVDDLNALSVQLLRVNSQLNRSADIDKQPPTLLDQRDVILRDMSQLAKLGVTELPNGQVIVNFGGSGRGFEIVTTTEAKAIGVFAASESAGSDLRLILDPYGAKRPMPPSPSGAIGGAVALNTEILRPIRSGLDHLARTFAAGANDIHRRGLDARGEFGGDLFRSSAEFKASLETANGAVSASAKVIDPSVAPTEALELIYKESSDAWDVLDLMTRERLGQISPGEKQELQGMSFSVTGAPENGDVVIFSPVERPASTLELLVKDVDRVAVSAAMRASPGASNRSGVEAALFVIAEDERPQGFEFGHALSSNADRAVRADVSIVADGMRPAVQIARGTEGAEVAFDIAATGDQHIQVLTREGILVAGTETLTTSEANNLMSLDSGFGAGGYSTTYRNQSGTRAYLDTEIKFGAQSKAQDVTRKSIDPDTGILNDTTVTVPALFGSKPLSPTVVTADLVTAGAINFSHSYYDPSDSNAGSDGYVEAEIALESLSLSRLGLSSGERVSAAAMAKYFNGQFDRLTNVNVTATAKNTLMSGEFDASKSLTINGETVNHAANAKISDMIQAINAVSDESKVRAEWRAESGLALTNTAGNEGDNITLGVSGSDAVTALGLTAGTYAGAYSITATGEEKVSNRFVSATEVLNAGSAFTLTVTRAGAASTVAVNAGKDTPQGIVDAINAASSSTKVSATLVSDSGGQRISLHNTSGVTSDFTVSSNISGYTQVDSKGNTSADTDLGFEDLNNRNLGLNKPTEIGLTISSSGTPADLGRLGFATEVIIDGPAADDYAVFLTGTGSVDTALRADKASGQTASQYPADSFVINFSSASVYTITDTATNTVVTTRNYTAGDSISYQGIQVNFDDIPSSGDSYTIEPNADGVGNNENMLDLIQLGKEPLIAGQTFTAAYRDLVAGTGSRAHLAELSRDAMTVVHNQAEASREAAVGVNLDEEAADLIRFQQAYQAAAQVVQVSQRMFDTLIQAS
;
A
#
# COMPACT_ATOMS: atom_id res chain seq x y z
N MET A 1 91.65 18.16 61.30
CA MET A 1 90.53 18.19 62.27
C MET A 1 89.26 18.88 61.77
N VAL A 2 89.31 19.69 60.70
CA VAL A 2 88.11 20.36 60.12
C VAL A 2 87.06 19.34 59.60
N ASP A 3 87.49 18.10 59.30
CA ASP A 3 86.66 17.08 58.66
C ASP A 3 85.59 16.42 59.57
N VAL A 4 85.89 16.18 60.85
CA VAL A 4 84.95 15.53 61.79
C VAL A 4 83.74 16.44 62.09
N LEU A 5 83.96 17.76 62.10
CA LEU A 5 82.89 18.74 62.29
C LEU A 5 81.98 18.81 61.05
N SER A 6 82.55 18.70 59.85
CA SER A 6 81.81 18.64 58.58
C SER A 6 80.94 17.38 58.53
N ILE A 7 81.52 16.21 58.78
CA ILE A 7 80.82 14.91 58.88
C ILE A 7 79.69 14.97 59.92
N GLY A 8 79.96 15.52 61.11
CA GLY A 8 78.97 15.67 62.17
C GLY A 8 77.83 16.62 61.79
N SER A 9 78.13 17.74 61.13
CA SER A 9 77.12 18.70 60.68
C SER A 9 76.24 18.17 59.54
N GLY A 10 76.81 17.43 58.59
CA GLY A 10 76.09 16.74 57.51
C GLY A 10 75.14 15.69 58.06
N ALA A 11 75.62 14.86 58.99
CA ALA A 11 74.81 13.84 59.67
C ALA A 11 73.66 14.45 60.50
N ILE A 12 73.90 15.53 61.24
CA ILE A 12 72.84 16.25 61.99
C ILE A 12 71.75 16.75 61.04
N ASN A 13 72.13 17.36 59.92
CA ASN A 13 71.18 17.87 58.95
C ASN A 13 70.41 16.75 58.25
N ALA A 14 71.09 15.66 57.88
CA ALA A 14 70.46 14.48 57.27
C ALA A 14 69.46 13.82 58.24
N TYR A 15 69.84 13.56 59.49
CA TYR A 15 68.94 12.96 60.47
C TYR A 15 67.81 13.89 60.93
N ARG A 16 68.03 15.21 60.97
CA ARG A 16 66.94 16.19 61.19
C ARG A 16 65.90 16.11 60.08
N GLN A 17 66.36 15.98 58.83
CA GLN A 17 65.47 15.83 57.68
C GLN A 17 64.77 14.46 57.68
N ALA A 18 65.45 13.39 58.09
CA ALA A 18 64.87 12.06 58.25
C ALA A 18 63.77 12.07 59.32
N LEU A 19 64.02 12.67 60.48
CA LEU A 19 63.04 12.87 61.55
C LEU A 19 61.82 13.66 61.10
N SER A 20 62.04 14.74 60.32
CA SER A 20 60.94 15.51 59.74
C SER A 20 60.12 14.67 58.76
N THR A 21 60.77 13.85 57.93
CA THR A 21 60.10 12.98 56.94
C THR A 21 59.25 11.91 57.62
N THR A 22 59.79 11.20 58.61
CA THR A 22 59.07 10.21 59.41
C THR A 22 57.92 10.84 60.19
N SER A 23 58.11 12.03 60.77
CA SER A 23 57.03 12.75 61.45
C SER A 23 55.90 13.16 60.49
N ASN A 24 56.24 13.53 59.25
CA ASN A 24 55.24 13.81 58.23
C ASN A 24 54.49 12.55 57.79
N ASN A 25 55.16 11.40 57.69
CA ASN A 25 54.51 10.12 57.39
C ASN A 25 53.48 9.76 58.48
N ILE A 26 53.88 9.83 59.76
CA ILE A 26 52.98 9.54 60.89
C ILE A 26 51.80 10.51 60.92
N ALA A 27 52.02 11.81 60.68
CA ALA A 27 50.96 12.81 60.70
C ALA A 27 49.96 12.63 59.55
N ASN A 28 50.41 12.15 58.39
CA ASN A 28 49.58 12.01 57.19
C ASN A 28 49.14 10.57 56.91
N VAL A 29 49.34 9.62 57.83
CA VAL A 29 48.93 8.20 57.67
C VAL A 29 47.46 8.03 57.29
N ASN A 30 46.59 8.88 57.85
CA ASN A 30 45.14 8.86 57.58
C ASN A 30 44.73 9.82 56.46
N THR A 31 45.68 10.46 55.77
CA THR A 31 45.38 11.35 54.65
C THR A 31 45.18 10.49 53.39
N PRO A 32 44.00 10.51 52.76
CA PRO A 32 43.73 9.69 51.57
C PRO A 32 44.74 9.94 50.46
N GLY A 33 45.30 8.86 49.90
CA GLY A 33 46.27 8.93 48.81
C GLY A 33 47.69 9.37 49.19
N TYR A 34 47.99 9.56 50.48
CA TYR A 34 49.36 9.83 50.91
C TYR A 34 50.26 8.61 50.70
N SER A 35 51.40 8.81 50.05
CA SER A 35 52.43 7.78 49.88
C SER A 35 53.52 7.93 50.93
N ARG A 36 54.01 6.81 51.51
CA ARG A 36 55.15 6.82 52.44
C ARG A 36 56.35 7.52 51.79
N ARG A 37 57.06 8.35 52.55
CA ARG A 37 58.24 9.07 52.07
C ARG A 37 59.50 8.58 52.77
N ALA A 38 60.58 8.44 52.01
CA ALA A 38 61.89 8.07 52.54
C ALA A 38 62.91 9.15 52.17
N LEU A 39 63.83 9.41 53.09
CA LEU A 39 64.98 10.27 52.80
C LEU A 39 66.09 9.42 52.19
N SER A 40 66.51 9.73 50.96
CA SER A 40 67.77 9.21 50.41
C SER A 40 68.94 9.91 51.10
N ILE A 41 69.80 9.11 51.73
CA ILE A 41 71.04 9.58 52.37
C ILE A 41 72.20 9.07 51.53
N GLY A 42 72.86 9.98 50.83
CA GLY A 42 74.06 9.71 50.03
C GLY A 42 75.35 9.96 50.82
N GLU A 43 76.46 9.42 50.32
CA GLU A 43 77.78 9.82 50.79
C GLU A 43 78.17 11.14 50.12
N SER A 44 78.63 12.11 50.93
CA SER A 44 79.15 13.37 50.41
C SER A 44 80.45 13.11 49.64
N PHE A 45 80.71 13.87 48.56
CA PHE A 45 81.88 13.65 47.71
C PHE A 45 83.17 13.56 48.55
N PRO A 46 83.96 12.49 48.41
CA PRO A 46 85.15 12.31 49.22
C PRO A 46 86.19 13.38 48.89
N VAL A 47 86.82 13.93 49.92
CA VAL A 47 87.92 14.88 49.75
C VAL A 47 89.19 14.06 49.51
N GLN A 48 89.79 14.25 48.33
CA GLN A 48 91.08 13.63 47.99
C GLN A 48 92.23 14.48 48.54
N GLU A 49 93.03 13.89 49.42
CA GLU A 49 94.28 14.49 49.90
C GLU A 49 95.43 13.55 49.53
N GLY A 50 96.08 13.83 48.39
CA GLY A 50 97.14 12.97 47.83
C GLY A 50 96.61 11.63 47.30
N VAL A 51 97.15 10.51 47.80
CA VAL A 51 96.76 9.14 47.39
C VAL A 51 95.60 8.59 48.26
N PHE A 52 95.18 9.32 49.29
CA PHE A 52 94.12 8.90 50.21
C PHE A 52 92.82 9.64 49.93
N SER A 53 91.71 8.88 49.90
CA SER A 53 90.35 9.38 49.74
C SER A 53 89.65 9.33 51.10
N PHE A 54 89.27 10.48 51.64
CA PHE A 54 88.52 10.58 52.90
C PHE A 54 87.05 10.83 52.59
N GLY A 55 86.15 9.98 53.12
CA GLY A 55 84.71 10.20 53.02
C GLY A 55 84.27 11.36 53.91
N THR A 56 83.48 12.30 53.37
CA THR A 56 83.04 13.53 54.08
C THR A 56 81.70 13.38 54.80
N GLY A 57 81.22 12.15 54.94
CA GLY A 57 80.05 11.81 55.75
C GLY A 57 78.73 11.80 54.96
N ALA A 58 77.62 11.63 55.68
CA ALA A 58 76.30 11.50 55.10
C ALA A 58 75.67 12.87 54.76
N GLN A 59 75.07 12.97 53.56
CA GLN A 59 74.28 14.12 53.13
C GLN A 59 72.86 13.68 52.73
N ALA A 60 71.87 14.51 53.04
CA ALA A 60 70.52 14.36 52.52
C ALA A 60 70.51 14.72 51.02
N GLU A 61 70.10 13.78 50.16
CA GLU A 61 69.99 14.00 48.71
C GLU A 61 68.59 14.48 48.33
N ALA A 62 67.59 13.64 48.55
CA ALA A 62 66.21 13.89 48.16
C ALA A 62 65.23 13.13 49.06
N VAL A 63 64.01 13.65 49.17
CA VAL A 63 62.87 12.92 49.78
C VAL A 63 62.11 12.25 48.65
N THR A 64 62.21 10.94 48.55
CA THR A 64 61.52 10.14 47.53
C THR A 64 60.24 9.53 48.12
N ARG A 65 59.24 9.32 47.27
CA ARG A 65 58.03 8.60 47.64
C ARG A 65 58.22 7.10 47.40
N ALA A 66 57.63 6.26 48.25
CA ALA A 66 57.38 4.88 47.92
C ALA A 66 56.36 4.84 46.78
N TYR A 67 56.68 4.19 45.67
CA TYR A 67 55.82 4.10 44.51
C TYR A 67 56.13 2.85 43.72
N ASP A 68 55.08 2.17 43.27
CA ASP A 68 55.17 1.04 42.35
C ASP A 68 54.10 1.20 41.26
N GLU A 69 54.55 1.42 40.02
CA GLU A 69 53.66 1.63 38.87
C GLU A 69 52.76 0.42 38.61
N PHE A 70 53.28 -0.79 38.83
CA PHE A 70 52.54 -2.03 38.57
C PHE A 70 51.41 -2.21 39.59
N MET A 71 51.66 -1.95 40.88
CA MET A 71 50.63 -1.96 41.92
C MET A 71 49.55 -0.90 41.66
N GLU A 72 49.95 0.32 41.29
CA GLU A 72 49.03 1.41 41.00
C GLU A 72 48.20 1.16 39.74
N ARG A 73 48.79 0.55 38.71
CA ARG A 73 48.04 0.07 37.54
C ARG A 73 47.06 -1.02 37.93
N SER A 74 47.50 -2.03 38.67
CA SER A 74 46.65 -3.15 39.10
C SER A 74 45.45 -2.67 39.92
N LEU A 75 45.63 -1.69 40.80
CA LEU A 75 44.54 -1.11 41.57
C LEU A 75 43.56 -0.33 40.68
N ARG A 76 44.07 0.48 39.74
CA ARG A 76 43.19 1.22 38.79
C ARG A 76 42.37 0.27 37.92
N ASP A 77 42.98 -0.79 37.40
CA ASP A 77 42.29 -1.80 36.59
C ASP A 77 41.22 -2.52 37.41
N ALA A 78 41.55 -2.98 38.62
CA ALA A 78 40.59 -3.64 39.51
C ALA A 78 39.43 -2.71 39.92
N LYS A 79 39.71 -1.42 40.15
CA LYS A 79 38.68 -0.43 40.49
C LYS A 79 37.74 -0.15 39.31
N SER A 80 38.29 -0.06 38.09
CA SER A 80 37.49 0.06 36.86
C SER A 80 36.59 -1.17 36.67
N ASP A 81 37.15 -2.36 36.78
CA ASP A 81 36.45 -3.63 36.53
C ASP A 81 35.40 -3.93 37.62
N LEU A 82 35.56 -3.41 38.83
CA LEU A 82 34.51 -3.41 39.85
C LEU A 82 33.35 -2.47 39.49
N ALA A 83 33.67 -1.23 39.13
CA ALA A 83 32.70 -0.17 38.88
C ALA A 83 31.80 -0.40 37.66
N VAL A 84 32.18 -1.28 36.72
CA VAL A 84 31.37 -1.62 35.54
C VAL A 84 30.04 -2.29 35.91
N ASN A 85 30.00 -3.05 37.01
CA ASN A 85 28.82 -3.85 37.36
C ASN A 85 27.72 -3.04 38.06
N GLU A 86 28.07 -1.91 38.67
CA GLU A 86 27.19 -1.16 39.56
C GLU A 86 25.96 -0.55 38.83
N PRO A 87 26.12 0.14 37.68
CA PRO A 87 24.97 0.60 36.90
C PRO A 87 24.11 -0.57 36.39
N VAL A 88 24.72 -1.69 36.01
CA VAL A 88 24.00 -2.85 35.50
C VAL A 88 23.08 -3.42 36.57
N ILE A 89 23.59 -3.65 37.79
CA ILE A 89 22.81 -4.22 38.91
C ILE A 89 21.68 -3.28 39.33
N GLU A 90 21.98 -1.98 39.51
CA GLU A 90 20.99 -1.00 40.00
C GLU A 90 19.76 -0.94 39.09
N TYR A 91 19.99 -0.72 37.79
CA TYR A 91 18.89 -0.53 36.86
C TYR A 91 18.25 -1.85 36.42
N ALA A 92 19.00 -2.97 36.36
CA ALA A 92 18.41 -4.28 36.08
C ALA A 92 17.43 -4.71 37.17
N ASN A 93 17.78 -4.54 38.45
CA ASN A 93 16.90 -4.87 39.56
C ASN A 93 15.62 -4.02 39.54
N ARG A 94 15.73 -2.72 39.20
CA ARG A 94 14.53 -1.88 39.00
C ARG A 94 13.63 -2.37 37.88
N VAL A 95 14.20 -2.80 36.75
CA VAL A 95 13.41 -3.38 35.65
C VAL A 95 12.76 -4.70 36.07
N ILE A 96 13.48 -5.56 36.81
CA ILE A 96 12.94 -6.80 37.35
C ILE A 96 11.78 -6.53 38.32
N ASP A 97 11.91 -5.56 39.22
CA ASP A 97 10.85 -5.21 40.17
C ASP A 97 9.57 -4.72 39.46
N ILE A 98 9.74 -3.96 38.39
CA ILE A 98 8.63 -3.43 37.59
C ILE A 98 7.97 -4.53 36.77
N MET A 99 8.75 -5.38 36.08
CA MET A 99 8.22 -6.43 35.21
C MET A 99 7.74 -7.68 35.96
N GLY A 100 8.35 -7.95 37.11
CA GLY A 100 8.13 -9.14 37.93
C GLY A 100 7.02 -8.99 38.97
N ASN A 101 6.36 -7.82 39.05
CA ASN A 101 5.21 -7.64 39.92
C ASN A 101 4.03 -8.49 39.44
N GLU A 102 3.77 -9.61 40.11
CA GLU A 102 2.72 -10.56 39.75
C GLU A 102 1.34 -9.88 39.62
N SER A 103 1.01 -8.90 40.44
CA SER A 103 -0.30 -8.22 40.38
C SER A 103 -0.46 -7.24 39.21
N ALA A 104 0.62 -6.90 38.52
CA ALA A 104 0.63 -5.89 37.45
C ALA A 104 1.31 -6.37 36.15
N SER A 105 1.57 -7.68 36.01
CA SER A 105 2.28 -8.24 34.86
C SER A 105 1.43 -8.29 33.59
N ILE A 106 2.07 -8.15 32.42
CA ILE A 106 1.44 -8.32 31.11
C ILE A 106 0.93 -9.76 30.93
N ALA A 107 1.66 -10.74 31.45
CA ALA A 107 1.27 -12.15 31.44
C ALA A 107 -0.15 -12.37 32.00
N ASN A 108 -0.47 -11.73 33.12
CA ASN A 108 -1.80 -11.85 33.72
C ASN A 108 -2.86 -11.07 32.93
N ALA A 109 -2.52 -9.89 32.40
CA ALA A 109 -3.44 -9.15 31.54
C ALA A 109 -3.79 -9.92 30.25
N MET A 110 -2.84 -10.67 29.69
CA MET A 110 -3.06 -11.59 28.57
C MET A 110 -3.98 -12.74 28.95
N GLU A 111 -3.72 -13.38 30.10
CA GLU A 111 -4.56 -14.45 30.62
C GLU A 111 -6.00 -13.96 30.87
N ASP A 112 -6.17 -12.78 31.46
CA ASP A 112 -7.47 -12.15 31.68
C ASP A 112 -8.21 -11.85 30.37
N PHE A 113 -7.50 -11.36 29.34
CA PHE A 113 -8.08 -11.12 28.02
C PHE A 113 -8.60 -12.39 27.35
N PHE A 114 -7.80 -13.47 27.33
CA PHE A 114 -8.22 -14.74 26.75
C PHE A 114 -9.30 -15.43 27.58
N ASN A 115 -9.28 -15.30 28.91
CA ASN A 115 -10.35 -15.76 29.79
C ASN A 115 -11.66 -15.01 29.54
N ALA A 116 -11.60 -13.69 29.28
CA ALA A 116 -12.78 -12.91 28.92
C ALA A 116 -13.34 -13.33 27.54
N ALA A 117 -12.47 -13.63 26.57
CA ALA A 117 -12.87 -14.23 25.30
C ALA A 117 -13.52 -15.61 25.50
N GLU A 118 -12.98 -16.45 26.37
CA GLU A 118 -13.57 -17.74 26.74
C GLU A 118 -14.97 -17.58 27.34
N GLN A 119 -15.14 -16.67 28.30
CA GLN A 119 -16.46 -16.38 28.87
C GLN A 119 -17.43 -15.90 27.79
N LEU A 120 -17.03 -14.94 26.95
CA LEU A 120 -17.85 -14.44 25.85
C LEU A 120 -18.21 -15.53 24.83
N SER A 121 -17.33 -16.51 24.61
CA SER A 121 -17.61 -17.65 23.74
C SER A 121 -18.77 -18.52 24.25
N THR A 122 -19.04 -18.55 25.56
CA THR A 122 -20.13 -19.35 26.15
C THR A 122 -21.52 -18.73 25.93
N ASP A 123 -21.59 -17.40 25.82
CA ASP A 123 -22.81 -16.66 25.48
C ASP A 123 -22.50 -15.45 24.58
N PRO A 124 -22.36 -15.67 23.25
CA PRO A 124 -22.04 -14.63 22.26
C PRO A 124 -23.02 -13.45 22.20
N ARG A 125 -24.22 -13.61 22.75
CA ARG A 125 -25.30 -12.60 22.73
C ARG A 125 -25.26 -11.67 23.94
N SER A 126 -24.44 -11.98 24.94
CA SER A 126 -24.39 -11.20 26.18
C SER A 126 -23.61 -9.90 25.99
N ASN A 127 -24.33 -8.77 25.99
CA ASN A 127 -23.69 -7.44 25.98
C ASN A 127 -22.81 -7.20 27.21
N ALA A 128 -23.11 -7.84 28.35
CA ALA A 128 -22.27 -7.77 29.54
C ALA A 128 -20.90 -8.42 29.30
N LEU A 129 -20.88 -9.64 28.74
CA LEU A 129 -19.63 -10.34 28.43
C LEU A 129 -18.83 -9.66 27.31
N ARG A 130 -19.50 -9.03 26.34
CA ARG A 130 -18.85 -8.17 25.33
C ARG A 130 -18.19 -6.97 25.98
N GLY A 131 -18.86 -6.36 26.96
CA GLY A 131 -18.29 -5.29 27.77
C GLY A 131 -17.08 -5.74 28.58
N ASP A 132 -17.15 -6.91 29.23
CA ASP A 132 -16.04 -7.48 30.00
C ASP A 132 -14.83 -7.79 29.10
N PHE A 133 -15.06 -8.33 27.90
CA PHE A 133 -14.04 -8.55 26.88
C PHE A 133 -13.36 -7.23 26.47
N LEU A 134 -14.12 -6.19 26.12
CA LEU A 134 -13.55 -4.88 25.77
C LEU A 134 -12.76 -4.26 26.93
N ASN A 135 -13.27 -4.36 28.17
CA ASN A 135 -12.56 -3.87 29.36
C ASN A 135 -11.22 -4.59 29.54
N SER A 136 -11.17 -5.91 29.31
CA SER A 136 -9.92 -6.68 29.36
C SER A 136 -8.94 -6.26 28.25
N GLY A 137 -9.44 -5.94 27.05
CA GLY A 137 -8.67 -5.39 25.94
C GLY A 137 -8.08 -4.00 26.24
N GLU A 138 -8.84 -3.13 26.90
CA GLU A 138 -8.34 -1.83 27.33
C GLU A 138 -7.29 -1.96 28.43
N LEU A 139 -7.47 -2.91 29.36
CA LEU A 139 -6.51 -3.18 30.42
C LEU A 139 -5.16 -3.68 29.88
N ILE A 140 -5.17 -4.64 28.94
CA ILE A 140 -3.91 -5.14 28.37
C ILE A 140 -3.16 -4.04 27.59
N ALA A 141 -3.86 -3.22 26.81
CA ALA A 141 -3.26 -2.07 26.12
C ALA A 141 -2.61 -1.09 27.11
N ALA A 142 -3.34 -0.70 28.16
CA ALA A 142 -2.82 0.17 29.20
C ALA A 142 -1.59 -0.42 29.92
N ARG A 143 -1.53 -1.74 30.12
CA ARG A 143 -0.39 -2.43 30.73
C ARG A 143 0.85 -2.40 29.86
N PHE A 144 0.73 -2.63 28.55
CA PHE A 144 1.84 -2.44 27.62
C PHE A 144 2.36 -1.01 27.65
N ASN A 145 1.46 -0.02 27.62
CA ASN A 145 1.86 1.39 27.61
C ASN A 145 2.57 1.80 28.92
N ASP A 146 2.00 1.43 30.07
CA ASP A 146 2.57 1.73 31.39
C ASP A 146 3.95 1.10 31.57
N LEU A 147 4.10 -0.19 31.21
CA LEU A 147 5.40 -0.86 31.32
C LEU A 147 6.43 -0.24 30.37
N SER A 148 6.04 0.03 29.12
CA SER A 148 6.92 0.66 28.13
C SER A 148 7.39 2.04 28.61
N PHE A 149 6.47 2.84 29.17
CA PHE A 149 6.78 4.14 29.77
C PHE A 149 7.74 4.03 30.95
N GLN A 150 7.54 3.07 31.86
CA GLN A 150 8.42 2.87 33.01
C GLN A 150 9.84 2.43 32.60
N VAL A 151 9.96 1.55 31.61
CA VAL A 151 11.26 1.16 31.03
C VAL A 151 11.94 2.37 30.37
N ASP A 152 11.18 3.22 29.68
CA ASP A 152 11.71 4.44 29.08
C ASP A 152 12.20 5.45 30.12
N LYS A 153 11.51 5.57 31.24
CA LYS A 153 11.95 6.40 32.36
C LYS A 153 13.25 5.91 32.98
N ILE A 154 13.40 4.59 33.15
CA ILE A 154 14.65 3.99 33.61
C ILE A 154 15.79 4.29 32.63
N ALA A 155 15.56 4.16 31.34
CA ALA A 155 16.55 4.45 30.32
C ALA A 155 16.96 5.93 30.28
N GLU A 156 16.00 6.85 30.47
CA GLU A 156 16.24 8.29 30.57
C GLU A 156 17.13 8.61 31.80
N GLU A 157 16.81 8.04 32.96
CA GLU A 157 17.61 8.21 34.17
C GLU A 157 19.03 7.63 34.02
N ALA A 158 19.16 6.43 33.44
CA ALA A 158 20.45 5.81 33.16
C ALA A 158 21.28 6.67 32.19
N HIS A 159 20.66 7.30 31.20
CA HIS A 159 21.32 8.22 30.27
C HIS A 159 21.81 9.50 30.96
N ILE A 160 21.03 10.07 31.88
CA ILE A 160 21.46 11.22 32.69
C ILE A 160 22.68 10.85 33.54
N SER A 161 22.64 9.68 34.20
CA SER A 161 23.76 9.16 35.00
C SER A 161 25.02 8.92 34.16
N PHE A 162 24.85 8.38 32.94
CA PHE A 162 25.94 8.20 31.97
C PHE A 162 26.59 9.53 31.57
N ARG A 163 25.78 10.54 31.21
CA ARG A 163 26.30 11.89 30.89
C ARG A 163 27.05 12.49 32.06
N GLN A 164 26.52 12.39 33.27
CA GLN A 164 27.20 12.85 34.48
C GLN A 164 28.57 12.19 34.65
N SER A 165 28.68 10.87 34.42
CA SER A 165 29.95 10.15 34.49
C SER A 165 30.97 10.64 33.46
N VAL A 166 30.52 11.01 32.25
CA VAL A 166 31.40 11.60 31.21
C VAL A 166 31.84 13.01 31.58
N ASP A 167 30.93 13.82 32.13
CA ASP A 167 31.24 15.17 32.61
C ASP A 167 32.24 15.15 33.77
N ASP A 168 32.10 14.21 34.71
CA ASP A 168 33.04 14.00 35.81
C ASP A 168 34.42 13.57 35.29
N LEU A 169 34.48 12.70 34.26
CA LEU A 169 35.74 12.29 33.63
C LEU A 169 36.42 13.47 32.91
N ASN A 170 35.65 14.34 32.25
CA ASN A 170 36.14 15.57 31.64
C ASN A 170 36.69 16.53 32.71
N ALA A 171 35.98 16.70 33.83
CA ALA A 171 36.41 17.54 34.93
C ALA A 171 37.72 17.05 35.55
N LEU A 172 37.85 15.73 35.79
CA LEU A 172 39.08 15.11 36.28
C LEU A 172 40.23 15.23 35.27
N SER A 173 39.95 15.12 33.97
CA SER A 173 40.94 15.31 32.90
C SER A 173 41.54 16.73 32.93
N VAL A 174 40.71 17.75 33.16
CA VAL A 174 41.16 19.14 33.33
C VAL A 174 41.96 19.32 34.62
N GLN A 175 41.59 18.67 35.72
CA GLN A 175 42.36 18.70 36.96
C GLN A 175 43.74 18.06 36.78
N LEU A 176 43.80 16.90 36.11
CA LEU A 176 45.05 16.21 35.80
C LEU A 176 45.97 17.05 34.92
N LEU A 177 45.42 17.76 33.92
CA LEU A 177 46.20 18.69 33.10
C LEU A 177 46.85 19.80 33.92
N ARG A 178 46.17 20.34 34.94
CA ARG A 178 46.77 21.34 35.84
C ARG A 178 47.94 20.74 36.63
N VAL A 179 47.79 19.50 37.12
CA VAL A 179 48.87 18.78 37.81
C VAL A 179 50.04 18.54 36.86
N ASN A 180 49.80 18.05 35.63
CA ASN A 180 50.82 17.90 34.59
C ASN A 180 51.55 19.23 34.31
N SER A 181 50.81 20.34 34.22
CA SER A 181 51.39 21.67 33.99
C SER A 181 52.30 22.12 35.13
N GLN A 182 51.98 21.76 36.37
CA GLN A 182 52.82 22.05 37.54
C GLN A 182 54.06 21.14 37.60
N LEU A 183 53.91 19.86 37.25
CA LEU A 183 55.01 18.90 37.13
C LEU A 183 55.97 19.26 35.99
N ASN A 184 55.55 20.02 34.98
CA ASN A 184 56.44 20.49 33.92
C ASN A 184 57.55 21.45 34.40
N ARG A 185 57.51 21.92 35.66
CA ARG A 185 58.49 22.88 36.22
C ARG A 185 59.85 22.24 36.54
N SER A 186 59.93 20.92 36.63
CA SER A 186 61.16 20.17 36.80
C SER A 186 61.25 19.08 35.74
N ALA A 187 62.45 18.81 35.21
CA ALA A 187 62.69 17.74 34.24
C ALA A 187 62.95 16.38 34.90
N ASP A 188 63.09 16.37 36.22
CA ASP A 188 63.56 15.24 37.03
C ASP A 188 62.50 14.92 38.10
N ILE A 189 62.05 13.66 38.13
CA ILE A 189 61.01 13.18 39.04
C ILE A 189 61.41 13.31 40.51
N ASP A 190 62.69 13.17 40.83
CA ASP A 190 63.21 13.24 42.22
C ASP A 190 63.18 14.67 42.78
N LYS A 191 63.03 15.67 41.89
CA LYS A 191 62.91 17.08 42.26
C LYS A 191 61.47 17.58 42.26
N GLN A 192 60.50 16.70 41.96
CA GLN A 192 59.09 17.06 42.00
C GLN A 192 58.58 17.11 43.44
N PRO A 193 57.63 18.01 43.76
CA PRO A 193 56.91 17.95 45.02
C PRO A 193 56.12 16.62 45.13
N PRO A 194 56.35 15.78 46.14
CA PRO A 194 55.66 14.49 46.27
C PRO A 194 54.13 14.62 46.35
N THR A 195 53.63 15.71 46.91
CA THR A 195 52.18 16.00 46.99
C THR A 195 51.52 16.12 45.62
N LEU A 196 52.22 16.60 44.59
CA LEU A 196 51.68 16.68 43.24
C LEU A 196 51.59 15.30 42.58
N LEU A 197 52.56 14.43 42.87
CA LEU A 197 52.54 13.03 42.41
C LEU A 197 51.43 12.24 43.13
N ASP A 198 51.23 12.46 44.43
CA ASP A 198 50.12 11.87 45.19
C ASP A 198 48.76 12.35 44.64
N GLN A 199 48.59 13.66 44.37
CA GLN A 199 47.37 14.21 43.77
C GLN A 199 47.09 13.65 42.37
N ARG A 200 48.13 13.52 41.53
CA ARG A 200 48.05 12.89 40.21
C ARG A 200 47.47 11.48 40.32
N ASP A 201 48.00 10.68 41.24
CA ASP A 201 47.61 9.28 41.38
C ASP A 201 46.22 9.10 42.02
N VAL A 202 45.78 10.01 42.88
CA VAL A 202 44.36 10.10 43.31
C VAL A 202 43.46 10.38 42.12
N ILE A 203 43.75 11.41 41.32
CA ILE A 203 42.95 11.77 40.15
C ILE A 203 42.87 10.59 39.18
N LEU A 204 43.98 9.90 38.92
CA LEU A 204 43.99 8.72 38.04
C LEU A 204 43.14 7.55 38.58
N ARG A 205 43.08 7.36 39.90
CA ARG A 205 42.21 6.35 40.55
C ARG A 205 40.73 6.75 40.56
N ASP A 206 40.43 8.04 40.57
CA ASP A 206 39.04 8.52 40.45
C ASP A 206 38.58 8.43 38.99
N MET A 207 39.44 8.79 38.04
CA MET A 207 39.18 8.59 36.61
C MET A 207 38.97 7.11 36.28
N SER A 208 39.71 6.19 36.92
CA SER A 208 39.57 4.75 36.66
C SER A 208 38.25 4.16 37.16
N GLN A 209 37.55 4.83 38.08
CA GLN A 209 36.18 4.44 38.47
C GLN A 209 35.18 4.71 37.34
N LEU A 210 35.44 5.73 36.52
CA LEU A 210 34.55 6.16 35.45
C LEU A 210 34.81 5.38 34.15
N ALA A 211 36.07 5.14 33.78
CA ALA A 211 36.43 4.43 32.56
C ALA A 211 37.77 3.67 32.67
N LYS A 212 37.99 2.70 31.79
CA LYS A 212 39.29 2.04 31.66
C LYS A 212 40.34 3.01 31.11
N LEU A 213 41.49 3.11 31.79
CA LEU A 213 42.55 4.06 31.42
C LEU A 213 43.84 3.35 31.00
N GLY A 214 44.47 3.84 29.94
CA GLY A 214 45.89 3.61 29.66
C GLY A 214 46.70 4.81 30.14
N VAL A 215 47.64 4.60 31.06
CA VAL A 215 48.50 5.66 31.58
C VAL A 215 49.94 5.42 31.13
N THR A 216 50.56 6.43 30.52
CA THR A 216 51.98 6.46 30.17
C THR A 216 52.68 7.54 30.98
N GLU A 217 53.64 7.15 31.82
CA GLU A 217 54.43 8.09 32.64
C GLU A 217 55.66 8.59 31.89
N LEU A 218 55.98 9.87 32.07
CA LEU A 218 57.17 10.53 31.52
C LEU A 218 58.27 10.67 32.58
N PRO A 219 59.55 10.84 32.19
CA PRO A 219 60.67 10.93 33.14
C PRO A 219 60.58 12.07 34.17
N ASN A 220 59.80 13.10 33.88
CA ASN A 220 59.55 14.23 34.79
C ASN A 220 58.34 14.01 35.72
N GLY A 221 57.66 12.87 35.64
CA GLY A 221 56.46 12.54 36.42
C GLY A 221 55.13 12.97 35.80
N GLN A 222 55.12 13.64 34.64
CA GLN A 222 53.88 13.90 33.90
C GLN A 222 53.28 12.60 33.34
N VAL A 223 51.97 12.60 33.08
CA VAL A 223 51.25 11.44 32.55
C VAL A 223 50.48 11.78 31.28
N ILE A 224 50.44 10.83 30.35
CA ILE A 224 49.53 10.82 29.20
C ILE A 224 48.46 9.76 29.48
N VAL A 225 47.19 10.11 29.32
CA VAL A 225 46.05 9.24 29.63
C VAL A 225 45.22 8.98 28.38
N ASN A 226 44.97 7.70 28.12
CA ASN A 226 44.23 7.19 26.97
C ASN A 226 42.96 6.49 27.46
N PHE A 227 41.85 6.71 26.76
CA PHE A 227 40.59 6.04 27.03
C PHE A 227 40.61 4.60 26.47
N GLY A 228 40.06 3.64 27.23
CA GLY A 228 39.88 2.25 26.80
C GLY A 228 41.08 1.32 27.06
N GLY A 229 42.10 1.79 27.79
CA GLY A 229 43.28 0.98 28.15
C GLY A 229 44.54 1.31 27.33
N SER A 230 45.44 0.32 27.18
CA SER A 230 46.73 0.49 26.52
C SER A 230 46.61 0.48 24.98
N GLY A 231 46.76 1.65 24.35
CA GLY A 231 46.75 1.78 22.89
C GLY A 231 46.97 3.22 22.44
N ARG A 232 47.40 3.45 21.19
CA ARG A 232 47.53 4.82 20.61
C ARG A 232 46.21 5.20 19.93
N GLY A 233 45.69 6.42 20.17
CA GLY A 233 44.62 7.00 19.32
C GLY A 233 43.51 7.77 20.03
N PHE A 234 43.23 7.49 21.31
CA PHE A 234 42.17 8.13 22.12
C PHE A 234 42.74 8.79 23.39
N GLU A 235 43.78 9.61 23.20
CA GLU A 235 44.39 10.42 24.25
C GLU A 235 43.41 11.48 24.75
N ILE A 236 42.98 11.36 26.02
CA ILE A 236 42.07 12.31 26.69
C ILE A 236 42.84 13.36 27.48
N VAL A 237 44.03 13.03 27.96
CA VAL A 237 44.96 13.98 28.59
C VAL A 237 46.36 13.76 28.01
N THR A 238 46.94 14.82 27.48
CA THR A 238 48.34 14.89 27.06
C THR A 238 49.13 15.77 28.05
N THR A 239 50.42 15.99 27.79
CA THR A 239 51.24 16.88 28.61
C THR A 239 50.82 18.34 28.56
N THR A 240 50.08 18.76 27.53
CA THR A 240 49.75 20.16 27.25
C THR A 240 48.27 20.44 27.04
N GLU A 241 47.46 19.40 26.84
CA GLU A 241 46.04 19.53 26.49
C GLU A 241 45.20 18.43 27.16
N ALA A 242 43.96 18.77 27.52
CA ALA A 242 42.92 17.81 27.87
C ALA A 242 41.81 17.91 26.81
N LYS A 243 41.49 16.79 26.18
CA LYS A 243 40.45 16.70 25.14
C LYS A 243 39.15 16.26 25.79
N ALA A 244 38.09 17.01 25.54
CA ALA A 244 36.77 16.67 26.05
C ALA A 244 36.21 15.43 25.34
N ILE A 245 35.48 14.62 26.09
CA ILE A 245 34.63 13.55 25.57
C ILE A 245 33.20 14.08 25.52
N GLY A 246 32.53 13.94 24.39
CA GLY A 246 31.11 14.22 24.23
C GLY A 246 30.29 12.94 24.21
N VAL A 247 29.09 12.99 24.79
CA VAL A 247 28.07 11.96 24.59
C VAL A 247 27.28 12.31 23.33
N PHE A 248 27.22 11.35 22.42
CA PHE A 248 26.46 11.43 21.19
C PHE A 248 25.27 10.47 21.28
N ALA A 249 24.06 11.02 21.30
CA ALA A 249 22.83 10.26 21.22
C ALA A 249 22.11 10.70 19.94
N ALA A 250 21.89 9.78 18.99
CA ALA A 250 21.27 10.08 17.69
C ALA A 250 19.84 10.66 17.81
N SER A 251 19.21 10.52 18.98
CA SER A 251 17.94 11.14 19.37
C SER A 251 17.87 11.19 20.91
N GLU A 252 17.60 12.37 21.48
CA GLU A 252 17.37 12.51 22.93
C GLU A 252 16.18 11.69 23.45
N SER A 253 15.22 11.37 22.57
CA SER A 253 13.98 10.69 22.95
C SER A 253 14.04 9.16 22.88
N ALA A 254 14.96 8.58 22.11
CA ALA A 254 15.03 7.12 21.94
C ALA A 254 16.02 6.43 22.89
N GLY A 255 17.03 7.15 23.41
CA GLY A 255 17.99 6.65 24.40
C GLY A 255 18.71 5.34 24.03
N SER A 256 18.67 4.91 22.76
CA SER A 256 18.96 3.52 22.38
C SER A 256 20.42 3.29 22.01
N ASP A 257 21.20 4.33 21.70
CA ASP A 257 22.61 4.18 21.32
C ASP A 257 23.47 5.27 21.99
N LEU A 258 24.15 4.87 23.06
CA LEU A 258 25.11 5.72 23.78
C LEU A 258 26.46 5.64 23.07
N ARG A 259 26.75 6.65 22.23
CA ARG A 259 28.06 6.75 21.58
C ARG A 259 28.90 7.82 22.24
N LEU A 260 30.22 7.62 22.22
CA LEU A 260 31.20 8.59 22.72
C LEU A 260 31.96 9.19 21.54
N ILE A 261 32.23 10.48 21.62
CA ILE A 261 33.03 11.21 20.63
C ILE A 261 34.15 11.95 21.34
N LEU A 262 35.37 11.83 20.82
CA LEU A 262 36.51 12.60 21.26
C LEU A 262 36.52 13.95 20.56
N ASP A 263 36.82 15.01 21.32
CA ASP A 263 36.94 16.38 20.86
C ASP A 263 35.68 16.88 20.12
N PRO A 264 34.51 16.91 20.81
CA PRO A 264 33.24 17.25 20.17
C PRO A 264 33.18 18.68 19.61
N TYR A 265 34.05 19.58 20.12
CA TYR A 265 34.15 20.98 19.69
C TYR A 265 35.24 21.22 18.64
N GLY A 266 36.08 20.22 18.35
CA GLY A 266 37.15 20.27 17.37
C GLY A 266 36.97 19.19 16.29
N ALA A 267 37.98 18.33 16.13
CA ALA A 267 37.92 17.23 15.15
C ALA A 267 37.19 16.03 15.76
N LYS A 268 35.86 15.99 15.58
CA LYS A 268 34.99 14.92 16.08
C LYS A 268 35.50 13.55 15.65
N ARG A 269 35.87 12.70 16.61
CA ARG A 269 36.32 11.32 16.36
C ARG A 269 35.50 10.32 17.18
N PRO A 270 34.74 9.40 16.56
CA PRO A 270 34.03 8.35 17.28
C PRO A 270 34.99 7.53 18.15
N MET A 271 34.58 7.25 19.38
CA MET A 271 35.32 6.47 20.35
C MET A 271 34.74 5.06 20.46
N PRO A 272 35.56 4.03 20.72
CA PRO A 272 35.04 2.71 21.08
C PRO A 272 34.28 2.79 22.41
N PRO A 273 33.32 1.88 22.66
CA PRO A 273 32.71 1.75 23.97
C PRO A 273 33.78 1.45 25.03
N SER A 274 33.65 2.02 26.23
CA SER A 274 34.56 1.68 27.34
C SER A 274 34.32 0.22 27.73
N PRO A 275 35.37 -0.62 27.80
CA PRO A 275 35.20 -2.01 28.22
C PRO A 275 34.96 -2.17 29.73
N SER A 276 35.10 -1.10 30.53
CA SER A 276 35.06 -1.16 31.99
C SER A 276 34.80 0.25 32.59
N GLY A 277 34.62 0.33 33.92
CA GLY A 277 34.22 1.56 34.64
C GLY A 277 32.74 1.86 34.51
N ALA A 278 32.24 2.85 35.27
CA ALA A 278 30.82 3.23 35.28
C ALA A 278 30.26 3.57 33.88
N ILE A 279 31.06 4.22 33.02
CA ILE A 279 30.71 4.53 31.63
C ILE A 279 30.53 3.23 30.82
N GLY A 280 31.41 2.24 31.01
CA GLY A 280 31.28 0.94 30.36
C GLY A 280 30.04 0.17 30.85
N GLY A 281 29.75 0.25 32.14
CA GLY A 281 28.57 -0.38 32.76
C GLY A 281 27.25 0.17 32.23
N ALA A 282 27.16 1.48 32.05
CA ALA A 282 25.99 2.13 31.48
C ALA A 282 25.77 1.76 30.00
N VAL A 283 26.85 1.62 29.21
CA VAL A 283 26.76 1.11 27.83
C VAL A 283 26.26 -0.34 27.84
N ALA A 284 26.84 -1.20 28.69
CA ALA A 284 26.44 -2.60 28.82
C ALA A 284 24.97 -2.73 29.25
N LEU A 285 24.51 -1.95 30.23
CA LEU A 285 23.11 -1.88 30.64
C LEU A 285 22.18 -1.59 29.46
N ASN A 286 22.52 -0.61 28.63
CA ASN A 286 21.71 -0.24 27.48
C ASN A 286 21.65 -1.37 26.45
N THR A 287 22.80 -1.91 26.07
CA THR A 287 22.91 -2.91 25.00
C THR A 287 22.42 -4.29 25.43
N GLU A 288 22.65 -4.69 26.68
CA GLU A 288 22.36 -6.04 27.15
C GLU A 288 21.04 -6.15 27.90
N ILE A 289 20.46 -5.06 28.42
CA ILE A 289 19.25 -5.12 29.24
C ILE A 289 18.13 -4.27 28.66
N LEU A 290 18.30 -2.96 28.61
CA LEU A 290 17.21 -2.05 28.24
C LEU A 290 16.76 -2.25 26.79
N ARG A 291 17.69 -2.40 25.85
CA ARG A 291 17.37 -2.58 24.44
C ARG A 291 16.63 -3.91 24.18
N PRO A 292 17.10 -5.09 24.62
CA PRO A 292 16.34 -6.33 24.45
C PRO A 292 14.94 -6.28 25.08
N ILE A 293 14.77 -5.61 26.23
CA ILE A 293 13.47 -5.49 26.90
C ILE A 293 12.50 -4.64 26.09
N ARG A 294 12.93 -3.45 25.65
CA ARG A 294 12.15 -2.59 24.77
C ARG A 294 11.71 -3.34 23.51
N SER A 295 12.68 -3.98 22.83
CA SER A 295 12.44 -4.78 21.64
C SER A 295 11.44 -5.90 21.87
N GLY A 296 11.63 -6.68 22.94
CA GLY A 296 10.77 -7.81 23.27
C GLY A 296 9.34 -7.38 23.58
N LEU A 297 9.16 -6.26 24.29
CA LEU A 297 7.84 -5.69 24.56
C LEU A 297 7.15 -5.20 23.28
N ASP A 298 7.89 -4.53 22.40
CA ASP A 298 7.35 -4.01 21.13
C ASP A 298 6.97 -5.16 20.19
N HIS A 299 7.82 -6.19 20.09
CA HIS A 299 7.53 -7.40 19.33
C HIS A 299 6.30 -8.13 19.88
N LEU A 300 6.18 -8.26 21.21
CA LEU A 300 5.01 -8.84 21.88
C LEU A 300 3.73 -8.06 21.55
N ALA A 301 3.75 -6.74 21.75
CA ALA A 301 2.59 -5.87 21.53
C ALA A 301 2.11 -5.92 20.07
N ARG A 302 3.04 -5.80 19.12
CA ARG A 302 2.74 -5.87 17.68
C ARG A 302 2.15 -7.23 17.29
N THR A 303 2.80 -8.32 17.69
CA THR A 303 2.35 -9.68 17.32
C THR A 303 0.99 -9.99 17.93
N PHE A 304 0.75 -9.57 19.17
CA PHE A 304 -0.55 -9.70 19.82
C PHE A 304 -1.63 -8.90 19.09
N ALA A 305 -1.37 -7.63 18.78
CA ALA A 305 -2.31 -6.77 18.07
C ALA A 305 -2.64 -7.32 16.67
N ALA A 306 -1.63 -7.74 15.91
CA ALA A 306 -1.81 -8.32 14.59
C ALA A 306 -2.68 -9.58 14.65
N GLY A 307 -2.31 -10.57 15.48
CA GLY A 307 -3.09 -11.81 15.59
C GLY A 307 -4.53 -11.59 16.07
N ALA A 308 -4.74 -10.69 17.03
CA ALA A 308 -6.08 -10.35 17.50
C ALA A 308 -6.91 -9.62 16.43
N ASN A 309 -6.29 -8.72 15.66
CA ASN A 309 -6.95 -8.03 14.55
C ASN A 309 -7.32 -8.97 13.42
N ASP A 310 -6.43 -9.86 13.02
CA ASP A 310 -6.68 -10.81 11.93
C ASP A 310 -7.84 -11.74 12.25
N ILE A 311 -8.00 -12.12 13.51
CA ILE A 311 -9.19 -12.87 13.97
C ILE A 311 -10.41 -11.95 13.98
N HIS A 312 -10.32 -10.77 14.59
CA HIS A 312 -11.47 -9.86 14.71
C HIS A 312 -12.03 -9.43 13.34
N ARG A 313 -11.19 -9.14 12.35
CA ARG A 313 -11.60 -8.79 10.97
C ARG A 313 -12.37 -9.89 10.25
N ARG A 314 -12.10 -11.16 10.58
CA ARG A 314 -12.76 -12.32 9.95
C ARG A 314 -14.12 -12.64 10.56
N GLY A 315 -14.44 -12.07 11.72
CA GLY A 315 -15.71 -12.30 12.40
C GLY A 315 -16.79 -11.27 12.05
N LEU A 316 -18.02 -11.60 12.45
CA LEU A 316 -19.18 -10.72 12.44
C LEU A 316 -19.50 -10.21 13.84
N ASP A 317 -19.84 -8.93 13.88
CA ASP A 317 -20.29 -8.21 15.05
C ASP A 317 -21.78 -8.49 15.37
N ALA A 318 -22.31 -7.90 16.44
CA ALA A 318 -23.71 -8.14 16.85
C ALA A 318 -24.74 -7.59 15.84
N ARG A 319 -24.32 -6.76 14.88
CA ARG A 319 -25.14 -6.20 13.80
C ARG A 319 -25.05 -7.02 12.52
N GLY A 320 -24.22 -8.05 12.50
CA GLY A 320 -23.91 -8.81 11.29
C GLY A 320 -22.98 -8.06 10.34
N GLU A 321 -22.28 -7.02 10.81
CA GLU A 321 -21.23 -6.34 10.06
C GLU A 321 -19.86 -6.98 10.38
N PHE A 322 -18.91 -6.90 9.46
CA PHE A 322 -17.55 -7.38 9.72
C PHE A 322 -16.87 -6.59 10.84
N GLY A 323 -16.07 -7.31 11.64
CA GLY A 323 -15.15 -6.68 12.57
C GLY A 323 -14.11 -5.82 11.85
N GLY A 324 -13.71 -4.71 12.48
CA GLY A 324 -12.51 -3.97 12.09
C GLY A 324 -11.29 -4.41 12.88
N ASP A 325 -10.26 -3.58 12.89
CA ASP A 325 -9.12 -3.74 13.81
C ASP A 325 -9.61 -3.63 15.26
N LEU A 326 -9.28 -4.63 16.08
CA LEU A 326 -9.57 -4.61 17.51
C LEU A 326 -8.60 -3.68 18.24
N PHE A 327 -7.32 -3.77 17.89
CA PHE A 327 -6.21 -3.00 18.43
C PHE A 327 -5.51 -2.18 17.35
N ARG A 328 -4.91 -1.07 17.75
CA ARG A 328 -3.96 -0.31 16.94
C ARG A 328 -2.64 -0.21 17.68
N SER A 329 -1.55 -0.35 16.95
CA SER A 329 -0.23 0.09 17.41
C SER A 329 0.40 0.94 16.31
N SER A 330 1.13 1.98 16.70
CA SER A 330 1.90 2.83 15.78
C SER A 330 3.38 2.69 16.04
N ALA A 331 4.16 2.79 14.96
CA ALA A 331 5.60 2.93 15.01
C ALA A 331 5.99 4.12 14.14
N GLU A 332 6.83 5.00 14.68
CA GLU A 332 7.37 6.14 13.96
C GLU A 332 8.88 6.18 14.13
N PHE A 333 9.58 6.47 13.03
CA PHE A 333 11.04 6.53 13.01
C PHE A 333 11.52 7.92 12.66
N LYS A 334 12.54 8.38 13.38
CA LYS A 334 13.21 9.64 13.09
C LYS A 334 14.62 9.39 12.58
N ALA A 335 14.96 10.03 11.47
CA ALA A 335 16.30 9.99 10.90
C ALA A 335 17.26 10.89 11.68
N SER A 336 18.48 10.39 11.88
CA SER A 336 19.65 11.15 12.31
C SER A 336 20.70 11.12 11.20
N LEU A 337 21.11 12.32 10.78
CA LEU A 337 22.06 12.55 9.67
C LEU A 337 23.40 13.08 10.17
N GLU A 338 23.61 13.11 11.48
CA GLU A 338 24.73 13.82 12.12
C GLU A 338 26.12 13.20 11.82
N THR A 339 26.15 11.97 11.29
CA THR A 339 27.37 11.27 10.84
C THR A 339 27.56 11.28 9.31
N ALA A 340 26.61 11.83 8.55
CA ALA A 340 26.74 11.97 7.11
C ALA A 340 27.61 13.20 6.77
N ASN A 341 28.60 13.00 5.89
CA ASN A 341 29.41 14.09 5.35
C ASN A 341 28.75 14.71 4.11
N GLY A 342 28.03 13.92 3.33
CA GLY A 342 27.28 14.37 2.16
C GLY A 342 26.02 15.19 2.49
N ALA A 343 25.52 15.93 1.51
CA ALA A 343 24.30 16.71 1.64
C ALA A 343 23.08 15.78 1.49
N VAL A 344 22.67 15.13 2.59
CA VAL A 344 21.60 14.13 2.62
C VAL A 344 20.37 14.65 3.37
N SER A 345 19.19 14.29 2.88
CA SER A 345 17.90 14.43 3.55
C SER A 345 17.28 13.04 3.66
N ALA A 346 16.82 12.66 4.86
CA ALA A 346 16.27 11.34 5.10
C ALA A 346 15.00 11.40 5.96
N SER A 347 13.97 10.66 5.57
CA SER A 347 12.77 10.38 6.35
C SER A 347 12.28 8.95 6.09
N ALA A 348 11.50 8.40 7.02
CA ALA A 348 10.90 7.08 6.86
C ALA A 348 9.48 7.11 7.42
N LYS A 349 8.59 6.35 6.79
CA LYS A 349 7.22 6.15 7.24
C LYS A 349 6.96 4.65 7.35
N VAL A 350 6.36 4.22 8.45
CA VAL A 350 5.84 2.85 8.56
C VAL A 350 4.57 2.76 7.73
N ILE A 351 4.58 1.87 6.73
CA ILE A 351 3.43 1.59 5.85
C ILE A 351 2.68 0.35 6.33
N ASP A 352 3.39 -0.61 6.92
CA ASP A 352 2.82 -1.80 7.55
C ASP A 352 3.48 -2.05 8.92
N PRO A 353 2.79 -1.71 10.02
CA PRO A 353 3.31 -1.91 11.36
C PRO A 353 3.56 -3.38 11.72
N SER A 354 2.92 -4.35 11.05
CA SER A 354 2.99 -5.77 11.41
C SER A 354 4.34 -6.41 11.04
N VAL A 355 4.97 -5.91 9.97
CA VAL A 355 6.29 -6.37 9.51
C VAL A 355 7.41 -5.35 9.76
N ALA A 356 7.09 -4.07 9.98
CA ALA A 356 8.07 -3.02 10.23
C ALA A 356 9.02 -3.36 11.38
N PRO A 357 10.35 -3.20 11.22
CA PRO A 357 11.32 -3.39 12.28
C PRO A 357 10.92 -2.61 13.54
N THR A 358 11.15 -3.20 14.71
CA THR A 358 10.91 -2.53 16.00
C THR A 358 12.16 -1.82 16.52
N GLU A 359 13.33 -2.13 15.94
CA GLU A 359 14.63 -1.59 16.34
C GLU A 359 15.12 -0.47 15.43
N ALA A 360 16.10 0.28 15.93
CA ALA A 360 16.80 1.27 15.14
C ALA A 360 17.50 0.63 13.93
N LEU A 361 17.46 1.32 12.80
CA LEU A 361 18.06 0.89 11.54
C LEU A 361 19.26 1.75 11.20
N GLU A 362 20.33 1.12 10.72
CA GLU A 362 21.55 1.78 10.23
C GLU A 362 21.59 1.65 8.70
N LEU A 363 21.60 2.79 8.02
CA LEU A 363 21.73 2.87 6.56
C LEU A 363 23.12 3.35 6.20
N ILE A 364 23.84 2.56 5.40
CA ILE A 364 25.20 2.88 4.96
C ILE A 364 25.23 3.03 3.44
N TYR A 365 25.62 4.22 2.96
CA TYR A 365 25.73 4.47 1.53
C TYR A 365 26.98 3.82 0.94
N LYS A 366 26.80 3.10 -0.17
CA LYS A 366 27.87 2.50 -0.96
C LYS A 366 27.88 3.07 -2.37
N GLU A 367 28.92 3.86 -2.66
CA GLU A 367 29.10 4.50 -3.98
C GLU A 367 29.25 3.47 -5.11
N SER A 368 29.86 2.31 -4.84
CA SER A 368 30.07 1.27 -5.87
C SER A 368 28.77 0.69 -6.45
N SER A 369 27.69 0.72 -5.69
CA SER A 369 26.38 0.16 -6.06
C SER A 369 25.28 1.22 -6.15
N ASP A 370 25.62 2.49 -5.91
CA ASP A 370 24.69 3.61 -5.77
C ASP A 370 23.44 3.26 -4.95
N ALA A 371 23.66 2.69 -3.76
CA ALA A 371 22.60 2.17 -2.90
C ALA A 371 22.94 2.31 -1.41
N TRP A 372 21.90 2.35 -0.58
CA TRP A 372 21.99 2.27 0.86
C TRP A 372 21.77 0.83 1.32
N ASP A 373 22.77 0.25 1.99
CA ASP A 373 22.56 -1.00 2.74
C ASP A 373 21.78 -0.67 4.01
N VAL A 374 20.68 -1.38 4.24
CA VAL A 374 19.85 -1.25 5.45
C VAL A 374 20.20 -2.40 6.39
N LEU A 375 20.66 -2.06 7.59
CA LEU A 375 21.03 -3.02 8.63
C LEU A 375 20.17 -2.82 9.88
N ASP A 376 19.82 -3.93 10.52
CA ASP A 376 19.32 -3.92 11.89
C ASP A 376 20.47 -3.59 12.84
N LEU A 377 20.30 -2.57 13.68
CA LEU A 377 21.37 -2.10 14.56
C LEU A 377 21.69 -3.07 15.71
N MET A 378 20.75 -3.94 16.08
CA MET A 378 20.93 -4.96 17.13
C MET A 378 21.64 -6.20 16.58
N THR A 379 21.07 -6.83 15.55
CA THR A 379 21.58 -8.11 15.03
C THR A 379 22.76 -7.93 14.09
N ARG A 380 22.97 -6.70 13.58
CA ARG A 380 23.87 -6.40 12.45
C ARG A 380 23.49 -7.19 11.18
N GLU A 381 22.29 -7.74 11.14
CA GLU A 381 21.77 -8.42 9.97
C GLU A 381 21.43 -7.39 8.89
N ARG A 382 21.76 -7.72 7.65
CA ARG A 382 21.43 -6.89 6.51
C ARG A 382 20.01 -7.22 6.03
N LEU A 383 19.10 -6.29 6.25
CA LEU A 383 17.68 -6.43 5.89
C LEU A 383 17.42 -6.24 4.40
N GLY A 384 18.27 -5.49 3.71
CA GLY A 384 18.14 -5.24 2.27
C GLY A 384 18.96 -4.06 1.77
N GLN A 385 18.59 -3.59 0.58
CA GLN A 385 19.13 -2.38 -0.05
C GLN A 385 18.00 -1.51 -0.56
N ILE A 386 18.18 -0.19 -0.48
CA ILE A 386 17.31 0.80 -1.12
C ILE A 386 18.15 1.73 -2.01
N SER A 387 17.55 2.20 -3.11
CA SER A 387 18.21 3.20 -3.97
C SER A 387 18.04 4.60 -3.37
N PRO A 388 18.91 5.58 -3.70
CA PRO A 388 18.62 6.98 -3.41
C PRO A 388 17.32 7.43 -4.11
N GLY A 389 16.46 8.14 -3.40
CA GLY A 389 15.17 8.59 -3.94
C GLY A 389 14.05 8.65 -2.89
N GLU A 390 12.85 8.94 -3.36
CA GLU A 390 11.63 8.94 -2.54
C GLU A 390 10.93 7.58 -2.60
N LYS A 391 10.13 7.28 -1.57
CA LYS A 391 9.22 6.11 -1.49
C LYS A 391 9.88 4.76 -1.82
N GLN A 392 11.06 4.52 -1.27
CA GLN A 392 11.73 3.24 -1.36
C GLN A 392 11.20 2.32 -0.27
N GLU A 393 10.54 1.24 -0.66
CA GLU A 393 9.88 0.34 0.29
C GLU A 393 10.78 -0.84 0.66
N LEU A 394 10.89 -1.12 1.95
CA LEU A 394 11.61 -2.27 2.47
C LEU A 394 11.04 -2.63 3.85
N GLN A 395 10.71 -3.91 4.07
CA GLN A 395 10.27 -4.45 5.37
C GLN A 395 9.14 -3.63 6.02
N GLY A 396 8.07 -3.29 5.28
CA GLY A 396 6.94 -2.51 5.82
C GLY A 396 7.24 -1.05 6.13
N MET A 397 8.38 -0.52 5.67
CA MET A 397 8.75 0.88 5.78
C MET A 397 8.96 1.50 4.39
N SER A 398 8.52 2.74 4.21
CA SER A 398 8.81 3.58 3.06
C SER A 398 9.85 4.63 3.44
N PHE A 399 11.06 4.49 2.91
CA PHE A 399 12.18 5.41 3.08
C PHE A 399 12.18 6.48 1.99
N SER A 400 12.53 7.71 2.36
CA SER A 400 12.86 8.78 1.41
C SER A 400 14.22 9.33 1.77
N VAL A 401 15.25 8.95 1.00
CA VAL A 401 16.64 9.36 1.22
C VAL A 401 17.14 10.06 -0.05
N THR A 402 17.20 11.40 -0.01
CA THR A 402 17.48 12.26 -1.15
C THR A 402 18.73 13.11 -0.91
N GLY A 403 19.31 13.68 -1.97
CA GLY A 403 20.49 14.53 -1.90
C GLY A 403 21.71 13.91 -2.58
N ALA A 404 22.91 14.30 -2.15
CA ALA A 404 24.19 13.85 -2.70
C ALA A 404 25.02 13.17 -1.59
N PRO A 405 24.76 11.89 -1.29
CA PRO A 405 25.51 11.14 -0.29
C PRO A 405 26.95 10.87 -0.74
N GLU A 406 27.88 10.86 0.22
CA GLU A 406 29.27 10.46 0.02
C GLU A 406 29.49 9.00 0.48
N ASN A 407 30.45 8.30 -0.14
CA ASN A 407 30.71 6.91 0.18
C ASN A 407 31.00 6.71 1.68
N GLY A 408 30.26 5.81 2.32
CA GLY A 408 30.36 5.56 3.76
C GLY A 408 29.54 6.49 4.63
N ASP A 409 28.70 7.36 4.05
CA ASP A 409 27.69 8.11 4.81
C ASP A 409 26.76 7.15 5.55
N VAL A 410 26.46 7.51 6.80
CA VAL A 410 25.59 6.72 7.68
C VAL A 410 24.38 7.55 8.11
N VAL A 411 23.19 7.01 7.90
CA VAL A 411 21.92 7.54 8.40
C VAL A 411 21.34 6.53 9.38
N ILE A 412 20.94 6.99 10.58
CA ILE A 412 20.35 6.12 11.60
C ILE A 412 18.88 6.50 11.75
N PHE A 413 17.99 5.53 11.58
CA PHE A 413 16.58 5.68 11.91
C PHE A 413 16.33 5.10 13.29
N SER A 414 15.90 5.92 14.24
CA SER A 414 15.56 5.47 15.59
C SER A 414 14.06 5.54 15.82
N PRO A 415 13.47 4.54 16.49
CA PRO A 415 12.04 4.57 16.81
C PRO A 415 11.76 5.70 17.84
N VAL A 416 10.67 6.42 17.62
CA VAL A 416 10.16 7.50 18.49
C VAL A 416 8.81 7.12 19.08
N GLU A 417 7.92 6.59 18.25
CA GLU A 417 6.74 5.85 18.71
C GLU A 417 7.01 4.35 18.57
N ARG A 418 6.68 3.58 19.61
CA ARG A 418 6.95 2.14 19.67
C ARG A 418 5.66 1.36 19.90
N PRO A 419 5.47 0.18 19.28
CA PRO A 419 4.22 -0.57 19.37
C PRO A 419 3.72 -0.82 20.80
N ALA A 420 4.58 -1.10 21.78
CA ALA A 420 4.15 -1.30 23.16
C ALA A 420 3.69 0.01 23.83
N SER A 421 4.29 1.16 23.46
CA SER A 421 3.92 2.47 24.01
C SER A 421 2.63 3.07 23.42
N THR A 422 2.21 2.60 22.25
CA THR A 422 1.09 3.15 21.48
C THR A 422 -0.05 2.16 21.27
N LEU A 423 0.04 0.95 21.84
CA LEU A 423 -1.02 -0.04 21.77
C LEU A 423 -2.32 0.52 22.36
N GLU A 424 -3.40 0.47 21.58
CA GLU A 424 -4.71 1.01 21.93
C GLU A 424 -5.82 0.07 21.44
N LEU A 425 -6.88 -0.09 22.25
CA LEU A 425 -8.12 -0.75 21.82
C LEU A 425 -8.98 0.21 20.98
N LEU A 426 -9.23 -0.13 19.72
CA LEU A 426 -10.03 0.69 18.79
C LEU A 426 -11.54 0.47 18.94
N VAL A 427 -11.97 -0.77 19.23
CA VAL A 427 -13.39 -1.09 19.38
C VAL A 427 -13.87 -0.65 20.77
N LYS A 428 -14.80 0.31 20.80
CA LYS A 428 -15.41 0.82 22.05
C LYS A 428 -16.88 0.48 22.21
N ASP A 429 -17.55 0.07 21.13
CA ASP A 429 -18.95 -0.34 21.14
C ASP A 429 -19.06 -1.86 21.31
N VAL A 430 -19.85 -2.32 22.28
CA VAL A 430 -20.05 -3.77 22.53
C VAL A 430 -20.66 -4.49 21.34
N ASP A 431 -21.48 -3.78 20.54
CA ASP A 431 -22.10 -4.34 19.35
C ASP A 431 -21.08 -4.59 18.23
N ARG A 432 -19.94 -3.88 18.24
CA ARG A 432 -18.87 -3.96 17.24
C ARG A 432 -17.87 -5.09 17.50
N VAL A 433 -18.02 -5.84 18.60
CA VAL A 433 -17.17 -7.00 18.91
C VAL A 433 -17.52 -8.15 17.97
N ALA A 434 -16.59 -8.57 17.13
CA ALA A 434 -16.78 -9.63 16.17
C ALA A 434 -16.61 -11.01 16.82
N VAL A 435 -17.71 -11.64 17.24
CA VAL A 435 -17.71 -12.90 18.02
C VAL A 435 -17.93 -14.13 17.13
N SER A 436 -18.60 -13.94 16.01
CA SER A 436 -19.15 -15.03 15.21
C SER A 436 -18.36 -15.19 13.91
N ALA A 437 -18.18 -16.40 13.41
CA ALA A 437 -17.56 -16.57 12.08
C ALA A 437 -18.44 -15.93 11.00
N ALA A 438 -17.85 -15.33 9.97
CA ALA A 438 -18.59 -14.70 8.88
C ALA A 438 -19.18 -15.66 7.84
N MET A 439 -18.55 -16.82 7.72
CA MET A 439 -18.98 -17.91 6.86
C MET A 439 -19.09 -19.16 7.72
N ARG A 440 -19.98 -20.07 7.35
CA ARG A 440 -20.14 -21.37 7.99
C ARG A 440 -20.00 -22.47 6.95
N ALA A 441 -19.27 -23.53 7.30
CA ALA A 441 -19.23 -24.78 6.54
C ALA A 441 -20.16 -25.80 7.20
N SER A 442 -21.20 -26.22 6.49
CA SER A 442 -22.15 -27.22 6.98
C SER A 442 -21.96 -28.52 6.20
N PRO A 443 -21.61 -29.64 6.86
CA PRO A 443 -21.53 -30.94 6.18
C PRO A 443 -22.93 -31.40 5.76
N GLY A 444 -23.03 -32.01 4.59
CA GLY A 444 -24.27 -32.56 4.07
C GLY A 444 -24.78 -33.71 4.95
N ALA A 445 -26.10 -33.80 5.13
CA ALA A 445 -26.73 -34.83 5.95
C ALA A 445 -26.49 -36.27 5.44
N SER A 446 -26.07 -36.42 4.18
CA SER A 446 -25.73 -37.69 3.55
C SER A 446 -24.24 -38.03 3.61
N ASN A 447 -23.40 -37.18 4.22
CA ASN A 447 -21.97 -37.43 4.33
C ASN A 447 -21.73 -38.72 5.11
N ARG A 448 -20.82 -39.55 4.57
CA ARG A 448 -20.48 -40.86 5.14
C ARG A 448 -19.17 -40.81 5.92
N SER A 449 -18.31 -39.85 5.63
CA SER A 449 -17.13 -39.56 6.45
C SER A 449 -17.50 -38.62 7.61
N GLY A 450 -16.71 -38.67 8.69
CA GLY A 450 -16.80 -37.73 9.81
C GLY A 450 -15.86 -36.53 9.66
N VAL A 451 -15.45 -36.22 8.42
CA VAL A 451 -14.48 -35.16 8.10
C VAL A 451 -15.13 -33.80 8.31
N GLU A 452 -14.47 -32.93 9.06
CA GLU A 452 -14.89 -31.56 9.33
C GLU A 452 -14.17 -30.57 8.39
N ALA A 453 -14.83 -29.44 8.11
CA ALA A 453 -14.31 -28.39 7.26
C ALA A 453 -14.10 -27.12 8.08
N ALA A 454 -12.87 -26.60 8.08
CA ALA A 454 -12.51 -25.31 8.63
C ALA A 454 -12.46 -24.25 7.51
N LEU A 455 -12.94 -23.05 7.80
CA LEU A 455 -12.97 -21.94 6.86
C LEU A 455 -11.94 -20.88 7.24
N PHE A 456 -11.18 -20.44 6.25
CA PHE A 456 -10.25 -19.33 6.35
C PHE A 456 -10.62 -18.30 5.28
N VAL A 457 -10.67 -17.03 5.69
CA VAL A 457 -10.88 -15.94 4.74
C VAL A 457 -9.50 -15.51 4.27
N ILE A 458 -9.30 -15.47 2.95
CA ILE A 458 -8.08 -14.92 2.38
C ILE A 458 -8.18 -13.39 2.48
N ALA A 459 -7.26 -12.78 3.21
CA ALA A 459 -7.18 -11.33 3.39
C ALA A 459 -7.09 -10.65 2.00
N GLU A 460 -7.67 -9.45 1.86
CA GLU A 460 -7.79 -8.80 0.54
C GLU A 460 -6.44 -8.65 -0.17
N ASP A 461 -5.38 -8.36 0.58
CA ASP A 461 -4.01 -8.23 0.13
C ASP A 461 -3.33 -9.57 -0.17
N GLU A 462 -3.80 -10.66 0.44
CA GLU A 462 -3.37 -12.03 0.19
C GLU A 462 -4.20 -12.75 -0.88
N ARG A 463 -5.29 -12.13 -1.37
CA ARG A 463 -6.10 -12.71 -2.45
C ARG A 463 -5.24 -12.83 -3.70
N PRO A 464 -5.32 -13.97 -4.45
CA PRO A 464 -4.62 -14.12 -5.70
C PRO A 464 -4.91 -12.92 -6.62
N GLN A 465 -3.87 -12.17 -7.01
CA GLN A 465 -4.01 -10.98 -7.83
C GLN A 465 -4.41 -11.36 -9.26
N GLY A 466 -5.72 -11.35 -9.56
CA GLY A 466 -6.29 -11.35 -10.93
C GLY A 466 -5.61 -12.28 -11.95
N PHE A 467 -5.66 -11.87 -13.23
CA PHE A 467 -4.81 -12.43 -14.28
C PHE A 467 -3.51 -11.62 -14.36
N GLU A 468 -2.38 -12.27 -14.62
CA GLU A 468 -1.06 -11.60 -14.70
C GLU A 468 -0.95 -10.74 -15.96
N PHE A 469 -1.61 -11.16 -17.05
CA PHE A 469 -1.56 -10.49 -18.34
C PHE A 469 -2.93 -9.92 -18.76
N GLY A 470 -2.88 -8.99 -19.73
CA GLY A 470 -4.06 -8.38 -20.31
C GLY A 470 -4.41 -7.02 -19.71
N HIS A 471 -5.14 -6.21 -20.48
CA HIS A 471 -5.58 -4.90 -20.04
C HIS A 471 -6.72 -5.04 -19.03
N ALA A 472 -6.55 -4.45 -17.84
CA ALA A 472 -7.57 -4.49 -16.80
C ALA A 472 -8.74 -3.55 -17.12
N LEU A 473 -9.94 -4.12 -17.08
CA LEU A 473 -11.20 -3.41 -17.14
C LEU A 473 -11.97 -3.64 -15.84
N SER A 474 -12.22 -2.55 -15.12
CA SER A 474 -13.03 -2.52 -13.92
C SER A 474 -13.89 -1.26 -13.89
N SER A 475 -15.06 -1.36 -13.26
CA SER A 475 -15.96 -0.22 -13.07
C SER A 475 -15.45 0.67 -11.92
N ASN A 476 -15.63 1.99 -12.06
CA ASN A 476 -15.25 2.95 -11.02
C ASN A 476 -16.48 3.76 -10.60
N ALA A 477 -16.59 4.05 -9.30
CA ALA A 477 -17.68 4.83 -8.72
C ALA A 477 -17.71 6.30 -9.16
N ASP A 478 -16.62 6.84 -9.73
CA ASP A 478 -16.54 8.26 -10.10
C ASP A 478 -16.81 8.54 -11.58
N ARG A 479 -16.43 7.62 -12.48
CA ARG A 479 -16.50 7.82 -13.95
C ARG A 479 -16.59 6.50 -14.71
N ALA A 480 -17.21 6.55 -15.88
CA ALA A 480 -17.08 5.48 -16.88
C ALA A 480 -15.62 5.39 -17.37
N VAL A 481 -15.16 4.17 -17.64
CA VAL A 481 -13.80 3.91 -18.12
C VAL A 481 -13.81 3.80 -19.65
N ARG A 482 -12.82 4.43 -20.30
CA ARG A 482 -12.55 4.29 -21.73
C ARG A 482 -11.05 4.22 -21.99
N ALA A 483 -10.61 3.22 -22.74
CA ALA A 483 -9.23 3.10 -23.18
C ALA A 483 -9.18 2.51 -24.60
N ASP A 484 -8.32 3.10 -25.44
CA ASP A 484 -8.02 2.58 -26.77
C ASP A 484 -6.62 1.92 -26.71
N VAL A 485 -6.55 0.64 -27.05
CA VAL A 485 -5.34 -0.18 -26.96
C VAL A 485 -5.17 -1.02 -28.22
N SER A 486 -3.93 -1.31 -28.62
CA SER A 486 -3.66 -2.20 -29.75
C SER A 486 -3.27 -3.57 -29.21
N ILE A 487 -4.03 -4.60 -29.59
CA ILE A 487 -3.93 -5.96 -29.07
C ILE A 487 -3.37 -6.88 -30.14
N VAL A 488 -2.36 -7.68 -29.80
CA VAL A 488 -1.82 -8.73 -30.68
C VAL A 488 -2.67 -9.99 -30.54
N ALA A 489 -3.15 -10.52 -31.67
CA ALA A 489 -3.87 -11.79 -31.72
C ALA A 489 -2.84 -12.94 -31.75
N ASP A 490 -2.36 -13.37 -30.58
CA ASP A 490 -1.43 -14.50 -30.46
C ASP A 490 -2.03 -15.73 -29.76
N GLY A 491 -3.17 -15.59 -29.07
CA GLY A 491 -3.79 -16.67 -28.33
C GLY A 491 -2.88 -17.31 -27.27
N MET A 492 -1.92 -16.55 -26.74
CA MET A 492 -0.99 -17.03 -25.71
C MET A 492 -1.24 -16.37 -24.35
N ARG A 493 -1.86 -15.19 -24.33
CA ARG A 493 -2.16 -14.43 -23.11
C ARG A 493 -3.55 -13.78 -23.20
N PRO A 494 -4.22 -13.56 -22.06
CA PRO A 494 -5.41 -12.70 -22.03
C PRO A 494 -5.11 -11.34 -22.66
N ALA A 495 -5.98 -10.92 -23.57
CA ALA A 495 -5.95 -9.60 -24.17
C ALA A 495 -6.54 -8.55 -23.21
N VAL A 496 -7.64 -8.91 -22.56
CA VAL A 496 -8.37 -8.06 -21.60
C VAL A 496 -8.77 -8.93 -20.41
N GLN A 497 -8.64 -8.40 -19.20
CA GLN A 497 -9.20 -8.99 -17.99
C GLN A 497 -10.37 -8.12 -17.52
N ILE A 498 -11.52 -8.73 -17.32
CA ILE A 498 -12.73 -8.10 -16.81
C ILE A 498 -12.91 -8.59 -15.39
N ALA A 499 -12.77 -7.69 -14.42
CA ALA A 499 -12.93 -8.05 -13.02
C ALA A 499 -14.39 -8.34 -12.69
N ARG A 500 -14.62 -9.26 -11.75
CA ARG A 500 -15.95 -9.49 -11.16
C ARG A 500 -16.54 -8.17 -10.65
N GLY A 501 -17.85 -7.98 -10.86
CA GLY A 501 -18.58 -6.77 -10.48
C GLY A 501 -18.40 -5.59 -11.45
N THR A 502 -17.65 -5.74 -12.54
CA THR A 502 -17.57 -4.72 -13.59
C THR A 502 -18.94 -4.53 -14.23
N GLU A 503 -19.51 -3.34 -14.08
CA GLU A 503 -20.82 -2.96 -14.62
C GLU A 503 -20.71 -2.62 -16.11
N GLY A 504 -21.53 -3.28 -16.95
CA GLY A 504 -21.69 -2.93 -18.36
C GLY A 504 -20.39 -3.01 -19.16
N ALA A 505 -19.64 -4.10 -19.00
CA ALA A 505 -18.36 -4.28 -19.69
C ALA A 505 -18.57 -4.46 -21.21
N GLU A 506 -17.92 -3.62 -22.00
CA GLU A 506 -17.94 -3.62 -23.47
C GLU A 506 -16.49 -3.57 -23.99
N VAL A 507 -16.08 -4.61 -24.72
CA VAL A 507 -14.73 -4.73 -25.31
C VAL A 507 -14.87 -4.81 -26.83
N ALA A 508 -14.65 -3.70 -27.53
CA ALA A 508 -14.83 -3.60 -28.98
C ALA A 508 -13.53 -3.91 -29.73
N PHE A 509 -13.47 -5.03 -30.45
CA PHE A 509 -12.34 -5.41 -31.30
C PHE A 509 -12.57 -4.97 -32.76
N ASP A 510 -11.70 -4.12 -33.30
CA ASP A 510 -11.74 -3.66 -34.69
C ASP A 510 -11.20 -4.72 -35.68
N ILE A 511 -11.94 -5.80 -35.84
CA ILE A 511 -11.55 -6.90 -36.72
C ILE A 511 -11.88 -6.56 -38.16
N ALA A 512 -10.87 -6.58 -39.02
CA ALA A 512 -11.00 -6.25 -40.43
C ALA A 512 -11.90 -7.24 -41.18
N ALA A 513 -12.47 -6.81 -42.31
CA ALA A 513 -13.34 -7.63 -43.17
C ALA A 513 -12.70 -8.94 -43.70
N THR A 514 -11.37 -9.04 -43.68
CA THR A 514 -10.59 -10.22 -44.06
C THR A 514 -9.80 -10.82 -42.90
N GLY A 515 -10.09 -10.39 -41.67
CA GLY A 515 -9.44 -10.89 -40.47
C GLY A 515 -9.74 -12.37 -40.22
N ASP A 516 -8.78 -13.06 -39.61
CA ASP A 516 -8.90 -14.44 -39.12
C ASP A 516 -9.00 -14.49 -37.59
N GLN A 517 -9.20 -13.34 -36.94
CA GLN A 517 -9.19 -13.25 -35.50
C GLN A 517 -10.50 -13.73 -34.88
N HIS A 518 -10.38 -14.48 -33.79
CA HIS A 518 -11.49 -15.02 -33.02
C HIS A 518 -11.35 -14.64 -31.55
N ILE A 519 -12.48 -14.42 -30.89
CA ILE A 519 -12.56 -14.03 -29.48
C ILE A 519 -12.98 -15.24 -28.64
N GLN A 520 -12.35 -15.41 -27.47
CA GLN A 520 -12.64 -16.45 -26.48
C GLN A 520 -12.70 -15.82 -25.09
N VAL A 521 -13.69 -16.17 -24.28
CA VAL A 521 -13.90 -15.63 -22.93
C VAL A 521 -13.92 -16.77 -21.93
N LEU A 522 -12.90 -16.83 -21.08
CA LEU A 522 -12.72 -17.88 -20.08
C LEU A 522 -12.81 -17.31 -18.67
N THR A 523 -13.34 -18.07 -17.73
CA THR A 523 -13.21 -17.75 -16.30
C THR A 523 -11.83 -18.12 -15.78
N ARG A 524 -11.50 -17.60 -14.59
CA ARG A 524 -10.33 -18.01 -13.82
C ARG A 524 -10.26 -19.52 -13.58
N GLU A 525 -11.40 -20.21 -13.57
CA GLU A 525 -11.49 -21.64 -13.32
C GLU A 525 -11.27 -22.51 -14.59
N GLY A 526 -11.08 -21.88 -15.75
CA GLY A 526 -10.90 -22.58 -17.04
C GLY A 526 -12.21 -22.92 -17.76
N ILE A 527 -13.33 -22.28 -17.36
CA ILE A 527 -14.62 -22.44 -18.02
C ILE A 527 -14.71 -21.49 -19.21
N LEU A 528 -14.90 -22.02 -20.42
CA LEU A 528 -15.20 -21.22 -21.61
C LEU A 528 -16.68 -20.82 -21.60
N VAL A 529 -16.92 -19.55 -21.25
CA VAL A 529 -18.27 -18.97 -21.14
C VAL A 529 -18.78 -18.54 -22.50
N ALA A 530 -17.91 -17.94 -23.33
CA ALA A 530 -18.28 -17.51 -24.67
C ALA A 530 -17.10 -17.61 -25.62
N GLY A 531 -17.35 -17.89 -26.89
CA GLY A 531 -16.32 -17.91 -27.91
C GLY A 531 -16.87 -17.89 -29.33
N THR A 532 -16.15 -17.23 -30.24
CA THR A 532 -16.52 -17.13 -31.67
C THR A 532 -16.00 -18.30 -32.50
N GLU A 533 -15.09 -19.11 -31.95
CA GLU A 533 -14.59 -20.35 -32.55
C GLU A 533 -14.58 -21.48 -31.51
N THR A 534 -14.72 -22.73 -31.95
CA THR A 534 -14.63 -23.88 -31.05
C THR A 534 -13.17 -24.28 -30.86
N LEU A 535 -12.67 -24.27 -29.63
CA LEU A 535 -11.30 -24.67 -29.33
C LEU A 535 -11.21 -26.17 -29.04
N THR A 536 -10.13 -26.80 -29.50
CA THR A 536 -9.71 -28.11 -29.02
C THR A 536 -9.15 -28.01 -27.59
N THR A 537 -9.15 -29.12 -26.85
CA THR A 537 -8.57 -29.17 -25.49
C THR A 537 -7.09 -28.74 -25.48
N SER A 538 -6.34 -29.05 -26.54
CA SER A 538 -4.93 -28.64 -26.64
C SER A 538 -4.78 -27.12 -26.82
N GLU A 539 -5.63 -26.50 -27.62
CA GLU A 539 -5.61 -25.04 -27.84
C GLU A 539 -6.06 -24.31 -26.56
N ALA A 540 -7.10 -24.82 -25.89
CA ALA A 540 -7.53 -24.27 -24.62
C ALA A 540 -6.45 -24.36 -23.53
N ASN A 541 -5.76 -25.50 -23.43
CA ASN A 541 -4.64 -25.65 -22.50
C ASN A 541 -3.49 -24.70 -22.84
N ASN A 542 -3.23 -24.42 -24.12
CA ASN A 542 -2.21 -23.44 -24.52
C ASN A 542 -2.61 -22.02 -24.08
N LEU A 543 -3.88 -21.61 -24.22
CA LEU A 543 -4.38 -20.31 -23.77
C LEU A 543 -4.17 -20.11 -22.25
N MET A 544 -4.34 -21.18 -21.47
CA MET A 544 -4.21 -21.13 -20.00
C MET A 544 -2.77 -21.36 -19.51
N SER A 545 -1.80 -21.69 -20.39
CA SER A 545 -0.50 -22.21 -19.97
C SER A 545 0.49 -21.18 -19.42
N LEU A 546 0.33 -19.89 -19.77
CA LEU A 546 1.30 -18.84 -19.45
C LEU A 546 0.88 -17.92 -18.31
N ASP A 547 -0.40 -17.87 -17.98
CA ASP A 547 -0.93 -16.99 -16.95
C ASP A 547 -1.27 -17.82 -15.71
N SER A 548 -0.61 -17.53 -14.59
CA SER A 548 -0.88 -18.23 -13.33
C SER A 548 -2.29 -17.99 -12.78
N GLY A 549 -3.01 -16.99 -13.29
CA GLY A 549 -4.38 -16.65 -12.90
C GLY A 549 -5.36 -17.81 -13.06
N PHE A 550 -5.19 -18.71 -14.05
CA PHE A 550 -6.10 -19.84 -14.29
C PHE A 550 -6.10 -20.94 -13.20
N GLY A 551 -5.11 -20.92 -12.29
CA GLY A 551 -4.95 -21.95 -11.27
C GLY A 551 -4.85 -23.39 -11.82
N ALA A 552 -5.03 -24.39 -10.95
CA ALA A 552 -4.93 -25.82 -11.30
C ALA A 552 -6.27 -26.40 -11.85
N GLY A 553 -6.93 -25.70 -12.77
CA GLY A 553 -8.23 -26.07 -13.37
C GLY A 553 -8.14 -26.81 -14.71
N GLY A 554 -9.24 -27.44 -15.13
CA GLY A 554 -9.38 -28.11 -16.43
C GLY A 554 -10.35 -27.38 -17.37
N TYR A 555 -10.07 -27.37 -18.68
CA TYR A 555 -10.92 -26.75 -19.69
C TYR A 555 -12.33 -27.36 -19.76
N SER A 556 -13.36 -26.52 -19.70
CA SER A 556 -14.77 -26.91 -19.85
C SER A 556 -15.51 -25.99 -20.81
N THR A 557 -16.33 -26.56 -21.70
CA THR A 557 -17.17 -25.80 -22.66
C THR A 557 -18.65 -25.83 -22.30
N THR A 558 -19.01 -26.27 -21.10
CA THR A 558 -20.40 -26.53 -20.71
C THR A 558 -21.33 -25.34 -20.91
N TYR A 559 -20.82 -24.11 -20.78
CA TYR A 559 -21.61 -22.88 -20.81
C TYR A 559 -21.41 -22.03 -22.08
N ARG A 560 -20.60 -22.51 -23.04
CA ARG A 560 -20.19 -21.74 -24.21
C ARG A 560 -21.39 -21.21 -25.00
N ASN A 561 -21.50 -19.88 -25.11
CA ASN A 561 -22.51 -19.15 -25.88
C ASN A 561 -23.96 -19.54 -25.50
N GLN A 562 -24.21 -19.89 -24.24
CA GLN A 562 -25.58 -20.12 -23.74
C GLN A 562 -26.18 -18.83 -23.20
N SER A 563 -27.51 -18.76 -23.20
CA SER A 563 -28.29 -17.59 -22.75
C SER A 563 -29.31 -17.98 -21.67
N GLY A 564 -29.84 -16.96 -20.97
CA GLY A 564 -30.78 -17.14 -19.86
C GLY A 564 -30.21 -18.00 -18.73
N THR A 565 -31.06 -18.81 -18.09
CA THR A 565 -30.68 -19.66 -16.93
C THR A 565 -29.72 -20.83 -17.25
N ARG A 566 -29.22 -20.88 -18.48
CA ARG A 566 -28.25 -21.88 -18.95
C ARG A 566 -26.89 -21.24 -19.19
N ALA A 567 -26.81 -19.92 -19.14
CA ALA A 567 -25.56 -19.18 -19.16
C ALA A 567 -24.78 -19.42 -17.86
N TYR A 568 -23.48 -19.15 -17.89
CA TYR A 568 -22.64 -19.31 -16.71
C TYR A 568 -23.05 -18.29 -15.64
N LEU A 569 -23.48 -18.74 -14.46
CA LEU A 569 -24.02 -17.87 -13.39
C LEU A 569 -25.13 -16.94 -13.89
N ASP A 570 -25.98 -17.43 -14.80
CA ASP A 570 -27.03 -16.64 -15.48
C ASP A 570 -26.52 -15.37 -16.19
N THR A 571 -25.20 -15.31 -16.46
CA THR A 571 -24.55 -14.17 -17.12
C THR A 571 -24.38 -14.44 -18.61
N GLU A 572 -25.17 -13.75 -19.41
CA GLU A 572 -25.07 -13.83 -20.87
C GLU A 572 -23.93 -12.94 -21.39
N ILE A 573 -23.06 -13.52 -22.23
CA ILE A 573 -22.00 -12.79 -22.92
C ILE A 573 -22.31 -12.81 -24.41
N LYS A 574 -22.53 -11.63 -24.99
CA LYS A 574 -22.90 -11.46 -26.40
C LYS A 574 -21.68 -11.00 -27.21
N PHE A 575 -21.57 -11.46 -28.44
CA PHE A 575 -20.61 -10.94 -29.43
C PHE A 575 -21.37 -10.14 -30.47
N GLY A 576 -21.06 -8.85 -30.65
CA GLY A 576 -21.91 -8.02 -31.47
C GLY A 576 -21.50 -6.57 -31.65
N ALA A 577 -22.44 -5.73 -32.03
CA ALA A 577 -22.37 -4.28 -31.92
C ALA A 577 -23.71 -3.79 -31.38
N GLN A 578 -23.73 -3.08 -30.26
CA GLN A 578 -24.97 -2.74 -29.57
C GLN A 578 -25.03 -1.26 -29.18
N SER A 579 -26.25 -0.74 -29.06
CA SER A 579 -26.47 0.62 -28.54
C SER A 579 -27.74 0.67 -27.73
N LYS A 580 -27.66 1.37 -26.61
CA LYS A 580 -28.77 1.66 -25.69
C LYS A 580 -29.17 3.13 -25.81
N ALA A 581 -30.44 3.42 -25.56
CA ALA A 581 -30.93 4.78 -25.43
C ALA A 581 -30.26 5.44 -24.21
N GLN A 582 -29.84 6.69 -24.35
CA GLN A 582 -29.08 7.38 -23.31
C GLN A 582 -29.75 8.69 -22.90
N ASP A 583 -29.87 8.88 -21.60
CA ASP A 583 -30.33 10.14 -21.02
C ASP A 583 -29.20 11.16 -21.00
N VAL A 584 -29.32 12.19 -21.85
CA VAL A 584 -28.33 13.26 -21.94
C VAL A 584 -28.93 14.54 -21.38
N THR A 585 -28.33 15.06 -20.31
CA THR A 585 -28.69 16.37 -19.78
C THR A 585 -28.21 17.45 -20.74
N ARG A 586 -29.16 18.11 -21.41
CA ARG A 586 -28.93 19.27 -22.26
C ARG A 586 -29.30 20.54 -21.50
N LYS A 587 -28.38 21.51 -21.50
CA LYS A 587 -28.68 22.84 -21.01
C LYS A 587 -29.50 23.56 -22.08
N SER A 588 -30.74 23.89 -21.75
CA SER A 588 -31.62 24.70 -22.58
C SER A 588 -31.88 26.03 -21.89
N ILE A 589 -32.06 27.09 -22.67
CA ILE A 589 -32.52 28.37 -22.15
C ILE A 589 -34.00 28.43 -22.46
N ASP A 590 -34.81 28.56 -21.41
CA ASP A 590 -36.24 28.81 -21.57
C ASP A 590 -36.43 30.12 -22.36
N PRO A 591 -37.05 30.07 -23.55
CA PRO A 591 -37.16 31.23 -24.44
C PRO A 591 -38.06 32.33 -23.90
N ASP A 592 -38.95 32.03 -22.95
CA ASP A 592 -39.90 32.97 -22.38
C ASP A 592 -39.38 33.59 -21.07
N THR A 593 -38.56 32.85 -20.30
CA THR A 593 -38.05 33.31 -19.00
C THR A 593 -36.55 33.64 -18.98
N GLY A 594 -35.78 33.19 -19.97
CA GLY A 594 -34.33 33.38 -20.05
C GLY A 594 -33.53 32.56 -19.02
N ILE A 595 -34.19 31.67 -18.27
CA ILE A 595 -33.58 30.84 -17.24
C ILE A 595 -32.89 29.64 -17.89
N LEU A 596 -31.69 29.32 -17.41
CA LEU A 596 -30.93 28.14 -17.82
C LEU A 596 -31.52 26.91 -17.11
N ASN A 597 -32.13 26.01 -17.87
CA ASN A 597 -32.71 24.77 -17.38
C ASN A 597 -31.93 23.57 -17.92
N ASP A 598 -31.53 22.69 -17.00
CA ASP A 598 -30.97 21.38 -17.36
C ASP A 598 -32.13 20.45 -17.69
N THR A 599 -32.28 20.13 -18.98
CA THR A 599 -33.32 19.23 -19.49
C THR A 599 -32.68 17.90 -19.87
N THR A 600 -33.03 16.82 -19.17
CA THR A 600 -32.64 15.48 -19.58
C THR A 600 -33.44 15.07 -20.81
N VAL A 601 -32.75 14.78 -21.90
CA VAL A 601 -33.34 14.31 -23.16
C VAL A 601 -32.81 12.92 -23.44
N THR A 602 -33.70 11.94 -23.58
CA THR A 602 -33.36 10.58 -24.00
C THR A 602 -33.02 10.57 -25.49
N VAL A 603 -31.74 10.39 -25.80
CA VAL A 603 -31.25 10.18 -27.17
C VAL A 603 -31.57 8.73 -27.55
N PRO A 604 -32.15 8.47 -28.75
CA PRO A 604 -32.47 7.11 -29.17
C PRO A 604 -31.22 6.26 -29.30
N ALA A 605 -31.39 4.94 -29.13
CA ALA A 605 -30.35 3.96 -29.43
C ALA A 605 -29.89 4.11 -30.90
N LEU A 606 -28.59 4.30 -31.09
CA LEU A 606 -27.97 4.54 -32.39
C LEU A 606 -26.54 4.00 -32.38
N PHE A 607 -26.19 3.21 -33.40
CA PHE A 607 -24.81 2.86 -33.68
C PHE A 607 -24.48 3.06 -35.16
N GLY A 608 -23.26 3.52 -35.42
CA GLY A 608 -22.76 3.89 -36.74
C GLY A 608 -21.65 2.96 -37.20
N SER A 609 -21.65 2.63 -38.49
CA SER A 609 -20.56 1.91 -39.12
C SER A 609 -19.34 2.82 -39.23
N LYS A 610 -18.16 2.22 -39.29
CA LYS A 610 -16.97 2.86 -39.86
C LYS A 610 -17.18 3.09 -41.35
N PRO A 611 -16.39 3.98 -41.98
CA PRO A 611 -16.34 4.06 -43.44
C PRO A 611 -16.08 2.67 -44.02
N LEU A 612 -16.95 2.23 -44.92
CA LEU A 612 -16.87 0.86 -45.44
C LEU A 612 -15.59 0.66 -46.26
N SER A 613 -15.05 -0.55 -46.21
CA SER A 613 -14.00 -0.93 -47.16
C SER A 613 -14.62 -1.07 -48.56
N PRO A 614 -14.11 -0.38 -49.59
CA PRO A 614 -14.64 -0.41 -50.96
C PRO A 614 -14.30 -1.74 -51.66
N THR A 615 -14.92 -2.81 -51.18
CA THR A 615 -14.71 -4.20 -51.60
C THR A 615 -15.60 -4.53 -52.80
N VAL A 616 -15.02 -5.21 -53.79
CA VAL A 616 -15.77 -5.71 -54.96
C VAL A 616 -16.53 -6.97 -54.55
N VAL A 617 -17.83 -7.01 -54.80
CA VAL A 617 -18.67 -8.16 -54.41
C VAL A 617 -18.72 -9.17 -55.57
N THR A 618 -18.20 -10.38 -55.35
CA THR A 618 -18.21 -11.47 -56.35
C THR A 618 -18.98 -12.72 -55.89
N ALA A 619 -19.38 -12.79 -54.63
CA ALA A 619 -20.16 -13.87 -53.99
C ALA A 619 -20.92 -13.31 -52.76
N ASP A 620 -21.64 -14.17 -52.02
CA ASP A 620 -22.24 -13.80 -50.73
C ASP A 620 -21.12 -13.38 -49.75
N LEU A 621 -21.22 -12.15 -49.23
CA LEU A 621 -20.25 -11.57 -48.29
C LEU A 621 -20.45 -12.09 -46.86
N VAL A 622 -21.71 -12.32 -46.50
CA VAL A 622 -22.15 -12.83 -45.20
C VAL A 622 -23.24 -13.86 -45.48
N THR A 623 -23.13 -15.04 -44.87
CA THR A 623 -24.10 -16.13 -45.05
C THR A 623 -25.40 -15.83 -44.29
N ALA A 624 -26.51 -16.38 -44.76
CA ALA A 624 -27.81 -16.17 -44.11
C ALA A 624 -27.78 -16.69 -42.66
N GLY A 625 -28.23 -15.86 -41.72
CA GLY A 625 -28.27 -16.18 -40.29
C GLY A 625 -26.91 -16.18 -39.58
N ALA A 626 -25.82 -15.73 -40.20
CA ALA A 626 -24.53 -15.51 -39.51
C ALA A 626 -24.57 -14.33 -38.53
N ILE A 627 -25.42 -13.34 -38.82
CA ILE A 627 -25.64 -12.17 -37.98
C ILE A 627 -27.14 -12.03 -37.78
N ASN A 628 -27.51 -11.67 -36.57
CA ASN A 628 -28.87 -11.39 -36.19
C ASN A 628 -29.00 -9.91 -35.79
N PHE A 629 -30.19 -9.34 -35.96
CA PHE A 629 -30.52 -8.02 -35.44
C PHE A 629 -31.42 -8.19 -34.22
N SER A 630 -30.97 -7.68 -33.07
CA SER A 630 -31.69 -7.70 -31.81
C SER A 630 -32.26 -6.32 -31.50
N HIS A 631 -33.39 -6.31 -30.78
CA HIS A 631 -33.95 -5.10 -30.21
C HIS A 631 -34.69 -5.40 -28.91
N SER A 632 -34.65 -4.44 -27.97
CA SER A 632 -35.45 -4.49 -26.74
C SER A 632 -36.37 -3.28 -26.69
N TYR A 633 -37.63 -3.49 -26.34
CA TYR A 633 -38.63 -2.42 -26.17
C TYR A 633 -39.51 -2.72 -24.96
N TYR A 634 -40.03 -1.67 -24.33
CA TYR A 634 -40.94 -1.81 -23.20
C TYR A 634 -42.36 -2.11 -23.72
N ASP A 635 -42.89 -3.29 -23.40
CA ASP A 635 -44.31 -3.63 -23.59
C ASP A 635 -44.74 -4.66 -22.54
N PRO A 636 -45.18 -4.22 -21.35
CA PRO A 636 -45.58 -5.11 -20.26
C PRO A 636 -46.87 -5.90 -20.58
N SER A 637 -47.52 -5.61 -21.71
CA SER A 637 -48.71 -6.34 -22.17
C SER A 637 -48.39 -7.47 -23.16
N ASP A 638 -47.16 -7.52 -23.69
CA ASP A 638 -46.69 -8.60 -24.54
C ASP A 638 -46.53 -9.89 -23.72
N SER A 639 -46.95 -11.02 -24.29
CA SER A 639 -46.82 -12.33 -23.67
C SER A 639 -45.37 -12.76 -23.41
N ASN A 640 -44.40 -12.13 -24.08
CA ASN A 640 -42.98 -12.41 -23.98
C ASN A 640 -42.23 -11.39 -23.10
N ALA A 641 -42.94 -10.46 -22.46
CA ALA A 641 -42.31 -9.46 -21.59
C ALA A 641 -41.72 -10.11 -20.33
N GLY A 642 -40.53 -9.68 -19.95
CA GLY A 642 -39.89 -10.02 -18.68
C GLY A 642 -40.64 -9.46 -17.47
N SER A 643 -40.16 -9.79 -16.27
CA SER A 643 -40.71 -9.24 -15.01
C SER A 643 -40.53 -7.72 -14.88
N ASP A 644 -39.61 -7.16 -15.65
CA ASP A 644 -39.33 -5.73 -15.80
C ASP A 644 -40.19 -5.04 -16.88
N GLY A 645 -41.02 -5.80 -17.61
CA GLY A 645 -41.89 -5.30 -18.66
C GLY A 645 -41.21 -5.06 -20.02
N TYR A 646 -39.96 -5.46 -20.19
CA TYR A 646 -39.24 -5.39 -21.48
C TYR A 646 -39.42 -6.66 -22.29
N VAL A 647 -39.55 -6.50 -23.60
CA VAL A 647 -39.58 -7.58 -24.59
C VAL A 647 -38.30 -7.54 -25.40
N GLU A 648 -37.54 -8.62 -25.33
CA GLU A 648 -36.37 -8.84 -26.20
C GLU A 648 -36.78 -9.68 -27.40
N ALA A 649 -36.43 -9.21 -28.59
CA ALA A 649 -36.69 -9.92 -29.83
C ALA A 649 -35.50 -9.83 -30.79
N GLU A 650 -35.38 -10.83 -31.66
CA GLU A 650 -34.27 -10.96 -32.59
C GLU A 650 -34.78 -11.47 -33.95
N ILE A 651 -34.21 -10.96 -35.03
CA ILE A 651 -34.40 -11.49 -36.38
C ILE A 651 -33.07 -11.92 -37.00
N ALA A 652 -33.04 -13.12 -37.58
CA ALA A 652 -31.91 -13.55 -38.39
C ALA A 652 -31.86 -12.74 -39.69
N LEU A 653 -30.69 -12.16 -39.99
CA LEU A 653 -30.46 -11.42 -41.22
C LEU A 653 -30.29 -12.37 -42.40
N GLU A 654 -30.88 -12.02 -43.54
CA GLU A 654 -30.70 -12.78 -44.79
C GLU A 654 -29.29 -12.59 -45.37
N SER A 655 -28.87 -13.42 -46.34
CA SER A 655 -27.53 -13.34 -46.91
C SER A 655 -27.24 -11.98 -47.55
N LEU A 656 -26.01 -11.48 -47.34
CA LEU A 656 -25.52 -10.25 -47.94
C LEU A 656 -24.98 -10.54 -49.35
N SER A 657 -25.84 -10.44 -50.35
CA SER A 657 -25.55 -10.78 -51.75
C SER A 657 -25.74 -9.59 -52.70
N LEU A 658 -25.20 -9.69 -53.93
CA LEU A 658 -25.35 -8.67 -54.99
C LEU A 658 -26.81 -8.27 -55.23
N SER A 659 -27.71 -9.26 -55.33
CA SER A 659 -29.13 -9.03 -55.58
C SER A 659 -29.83 -8.30 -54.43
N ARG A 660 -29.39 -8.55 -53.19
CA ARG A 660 -29.91 -7.90 -51.98
C ARG A 660 -29.35 -6.49 -51.78
N LEU A 661 -28.10 -6.26 -52.17
CA LEU A 661 -27.50 -4.93 -52.19
C LEU A 661 -27.99 -4.08 -53.37
N GLY A 662 -28.65 -4.68 -54.36
CA GLY A 662 -29.06 -4.00 -55.58
C GLY A 662 -27.87 -3.59 -56.45
N LEU A 663 -26.76 -4.34 -56.37
CA LEU A 663 -25.52 -4.10 -57.08
C LEU A 663 -25.32 -5.10 -58.23
N SER A 664 -24.61 -4.68 -59.27
CA SER A 664 -24.16 -5.52 -60.37
C SER A 664 -22.81 -6.17 -60.07
N SER A 665 -22.49 -7.29 -60.75
CA SER A 665 -21.18 -7.94 -60.61
C SER A 665 -20.04 -6.97 -60.99
N GLY A 666 -19.06 -6.81 -60.10
CA GLY A 666 -17.95 -5.87 -60.27
C GLY A 666 -18.15 -4.49 -59.63
N GLU A 667 -19.35 -4.17 -59.13
CA GLU A 667 -19.59 -2.97 -58.33
C GLU A 667 -19.02 -3.13 -56.91
N ARG A 668 -18.70 -1.99 -56.28
CA ARG A 668 -18.17 -1.91 -54.92
C ARG A 668 -19.28 -1.60 -53.93
N VAL A 669 -19.19 -2.18 -52.74
CA VAL A 669 -20.12 -1.85 -51.64
C VAL A 669 -20.06 -0.35 -51.33
N SER A 670 -21.22 0.26 -51.13
CA SER A 670 -21.39 1.65 -50.68
C SER A 670 -22.26 1.68 -49.42
N ALA A 671 -22.18 2.77 -48.66
CA ALA A 671 -23.03 2.94 -47.48
C ALA A 671 -24.51 3.03 -47.86
N ALA A 672 -24.82 3.60 -49.03
CA ALA A 672 -26.19 3.63 -49.56
C ALA A 672 -26.75 2.22 -49.81
N ALA A 673 -25.95 1.33 -50.42
CA ALA A 673 -26.33 -0.07 -50.64
C ALA A 673 -26.56 -0.83 -49.32
N MET A 674 -25.70 -0.59 -48.32
CA MET A 674 -25.85 -1.17 -46.99
C MET A 674 -27.09 -0.67 -46.25
N ALA A 675 -27.33 0.64 -46.21
CA ALA A 675 -28.53 1.20 -45.58
C ALA A 675 -29.81 0.67 -46.24
N LYS A 676 -29.83 0.55 -47.57
CA LYS A 676 -30.94 -0.07 -48.29
C LYS A 676 -31.15 -1.54 -47.90
N TYR A 677 -30.07 -2.31 -47.77
CA TYR A 677 -30.15 -3.70 -47.31
C TYR A 677 -30.78 -3.80 -45.92
N PHE A 678 -30.29 -3.01 -44.95
CA PHE A 678 -30.82 -3.01 -43.57
C PHE A 678 -32.28 -2.59 -43.52
N ASN A 679 -32.67 -1.52 -44.21
CA ASN A 679 -34.07 -1.10 -44.26
C ASN A 679 -34.98 -2.20 -44.82
N GLY A 680 -34.54 -2.94 -45.84
CA GLY A 680 -35.29 -4.11 -46.35
C GLY A 680 -35.37 -5.29 -45.36
N GLN A 681 -34.39 -5.43 -44.45
CA GLN A 681 -34.48 -6.40 -43.34
C GLN A 681 -35.44 -5.90 -42.24
N PHE A 682 -35.43 -4.60 -41.93
CA PHE A 682 -36.27 -3.99 -40.90
C PHE A 682 -37.75 -3.91 -41.29
N ASP A 683 -38.08 -3.92 -42.58
CA ASP A 683 -39.47 -4.06 -43.06
C ASP A 683 -40.15 -5.36 -42.57
N ARG A 684 -39.38 -6.35 -42.12
CA ARG A 684 -39.86 -7.61 -41.55
C ARG A 684 -40.23 -7.49 -40.07
N LEU A 685 -39.83 -6.42 -39.39
CA LEU A 685 -40.13 -6.20 -37.97
C LEU A 685 -41.58 -5.77 -37.81
N THR A 686 -42.32 -6.53 -37.04
CA THR A 686 -43.65 -6.17 -36.55
C THR A 686 -43.47 -5.59 -35.16
N ASN A 687 -43.91 -4.36 -34.90
CA ASN A 687 -43.97 -3.70 -33.58
C ASN A 687 -42.83 -2.75 -33.20
N VAL A 688 -41.75 -2.62 -33.96
CA VAL A 688 -40.71 -1.60 -33.68
C VAL A 688 -40.27 -0.88 -34.95
N ASN A 689 -39.81 0.36 -34.80
CA ASN A 689 -39.34 1.17 -35.92
C ASN A 689 -37.83 1.44 -35.79
N VAL A 690 -37.08 0.99 -36.80
CA VAL A 690 -35.62 1.16 -36.91
C VAL A 690 -35.32 1.58 -38.34
N THR A 691 -34.44 2.56 -38.52
CA THR A 691 -34.03 3.05 -39.85
C THR A 691 -32.52 3.06 -39.97
N ALA A 692 -32.01 2.59 -41.10
CA ALA A 692 -30.63 2.78 -41.52
C ALA A 692 -30.52 4.01 -42.45
N THR A 693 -29.61 4.92 -42.11
CA THR A 693 -29.33 6.14 -42.90
C THR A 693 -27.86 6.16 -43.30
N ALA A 694 -27.58 6.49 -44.56
CA ALA A 694 -26.22 6.53 -45.10
C ALA A 694 -25.72 7.96 -45.27
N LYS A 695 -24.40 8.16 -45.15
CA LYS A 695 -23.75 9.44 -45.41
C LYS A 695 -22.32 9.20 -45.88
N ASN A 696 -21.87 9.97 -46.88
CA ASN A 696 -20.45 10.07 -47.20
C ASN A 696 -19.96 11.48 -46.84
N THR A 697 -18.88 11.57 -46.09
CA THR A 697 -18.20 12.83 -45.80
C THR A 697 -16.71 12.60 -45.84
N LEU A 698 -16.03 13.30 -46.74
CA LEU A 698 -14.59 13.21 -46.93
C LEU A 698 -13.96 14.57 -46.62
N MET A 699 -13.06 14.61 -45.65
CA MET A 699 -12.33 15.84 -45.29
C MET A 699 -11.07 15.97 -46.15
N SER A 700 -10.77 17.17 -46.64
CA SER A 700 -9.54 17.43 -47.40
C SER A 700 -8.28 17.31 -46.52
N GLY A 701 -7.18 16.87 -47.11
CA GLY A 701 -5.84 16.94 -46.53
C GLY A 701 -5.15 18.27 -46.84
N GLU A 702 -3.82 18.23 -47.02
CA GLU A 702 -3.04 19.42 -47.37
C GLU A 702 -3.35 19.88 -48.80
N PHE A 703 -3.91 21.08 -48.92
CA PHE A 703 -4.39 21.64 -50.18
C PHE A 703 -3.23 22.06 -51.10
N ASP A 704 -3.24 21.57 -52.34
CA ASP A 704 -2.24 21.88 -53.37
C ASP A 704 -2.91 22.11 -54.72
N ALA A 705 -3.22 23.38 -55.02
CA ALA A 705 -3.89 23.80 -56.25
C ALA A 705 -3.07 23.55 -57.53
N SER A 706 -1.79 23.14 -57.44
CA SER A 706 -0.99 22.80 -58.62
C SER A 706 -1.34 21.42 -59.21
N LYS A 707 -2.01 20.57 -58.43
CA LYS A 707 -2.39 19.21 -58.82
C LYS A 707 -3.78 19.18 -59.46
N SER A 708 -4.07 18.10 -60.19
CA SER A 708 -5.40 17.91 -60.79
C SER A 708 -6.38 17.23 -59.83
N LEU A 709 -7.68 17.38 -60.10
CA LEU A 709 -8.75 16.75 -59.34
C LEU A 709 -9.86 16.31 -60.29
N THR A 710 -10.19 15.02 -60.23
CA THR A 710 -11.43 14.48 -60.80
C THR A 710 -12.29 13.90 -59.67
N ILE A 711 -13.59 14.16 -59.68
CA ILE A 711 -14.55 13.62 -58.71
C ILE A 711 -15.59 12.80 -59.47
N ASN A 712 -15.73 11.52 -59.12
CA ASN A 712 -16.62 10.56 -59.78
C ASN A 712 -16.43 10.51 -61.32
N GLY A 713 -15.19 10.69 -61.78
CA GLY A 713 -14.84 10.71 -63.20
C GLY A 713 -14.96 12.10 -63.85
N GLU A 714 -15.59 13.07 -63.19
CA GLU A 714 -15.75 14.44 -63.69
C GLU A 714 -14.54 15.32 -63.35
N THR A 715 -14.06 16.11 -64.31
CA THR A 715 -12.87 16.97 -64.12
C THR A 715 -13.25 18.28 -63.45
N VAL A 716 -12.61 18.61 -62.32
CA VAL A 716 -12.80 19.87 -61.60
C VAL A 716 -11.81 20.93 -62.12
N ASN A 717 -12.29 21.82 -62.98
CA ASN A 717 -11.46 22.86 -63.58
C ASN A 717 -11.19 24.01 -62.59
N HIS A 718 -9.93 24.19 -62.21
CA HIS A 718 -9.46 25.25 -61.30
C HIS A 718 -8.10 25.81 -61.73
N ALA A 719 -7.74 27.01 -61.27
CA ALA A 719 -6.45 27.63 -61.56
C ALA A 719 -5.32 27.06 -60.68
N ALA A 720 -4.08 27.04 -61.20
CA ALA A 720 -2.91 26.49 -60.48
C ALA A 720 -2.56 27.21 -59.16
N ASN A 721 -3.16 28.39 -58.91
CA ASN A 721 -3.03 29.18 -57.69
C ASN A 721 -4.38 29.44 -57.00
N ALA A 722 -5.39 28.61 -57.28
CA ALA A 722 -6.73 28.72 -56.72
C ALA A 722 -6.69 28.71 -55.18
N LYS A 723 -7.50 29.56 -54.56
CA LYS A 723 -7.74 29.50 -53.11
C LYS A 723 -8.78 28.43 -52.80
N ILE A 724 -8.89 28.05 -51.53
CA ILE A 724 -9.91 27.10 -51.05
C ILE A 724 -11.32 27.52 -51.47
N SER A 725 -11.64 28.82 -51.42
CA SER A 725 -12.94 29.34 -51.88
C SER A 725 -13.19 29.09 -53.36
N ASP A 726 -12.15 29.22 -54.19
CA ASP A 726 -12.23 29.03 -55.64
C ASP A 726 -12.37 27.52 -55.95
N MET A 727 -11.72 26.67 -55.16
CA MET A 727 -11.88 25.21 -55.23
C MET A 727 -13.29 24.76 -54.84
N ILE A 728 -13.87 25.29 -53.76
CA ILE A 728 -15.25 24.99 -53.36
C ILE A 728 -16.22 25.35 -54.49
N GLN A 729 -16.04 26.52 -55.11
CA GLN A 729 -16.86 26.94 -56.24
C GLN A 729 -16.67 26.02 -57.45
N ALA A 730 -15.43 25.64 -57.78
CA ALA A 730 -15.14 24.75 -58.90
C ALA A 730 -15.77 23.35 -58.72
N ILE A 731 -15.73 22.81 -57.50
CA ILE A 731 -16.34 21.52 -57.17
C ILE A 731 -17.88 21.63 -57.23
N ASN A 732 -18.45 22.67 -56.63
CA ASN A 732 -19.90 22.87 -56.64
C ASN A 732 -20.45 23.19 -58.04
N ALA A 733 -19.63 23.70 -58.96
CA ALA A 733 -20.05 23.93 -60.34
C ALA A 733 -20.25 22.64 -61.15
N VAL A 734 -19.66 21.52 -60.73
CA VAL A 734 -19.79 20.20 -61.37
C VAL A 734 -20.61 19.22 -60.50
N SER A 735 -21.33 19.71 -59.48
CA SER A 735 -22.02 18.85 -58.51
C SER A 735 -23.19 18.08 -59.10
N ASP A 736 -23.83 18.59 -60.15
CA ASP A 736 -24.96 17.93 -60.80
C ASP A 736 -24.53 16.67 -61.55
N GLU A 737 -23.34 16.67 -62.16
CA GLU A 737 -22.74 15.51 -62.82
C GLU A 737 -21.99 14.62 -61.84
N SER A 738 -21.15 15.21 -60.99
CA SER A 738 -20.32 14.45 -60.04
C SER A 738 -21.09 13.87 -58.84
N LYS A 739 -22.31 14.37 -58.57
CA LYS A 739 -23.15 14.02 -57.39
C LYS A 739 -22.50 14.34 -56.04
N VAL A 740 -21.50 15.22 -56.04
CA VAL A 740 -20.73 15.62 -54.85
C VAL A 740 -20.68 17.14 -54.77
N ARG A 741 -20.84 17.67 -53.55
CA ARG A 741 -20.69 19.08 -53.24
C ARG A 741 -19.60 19.29 -52.19
N ALA A 742 -18.93 20.42 -52.26
CA ALA A 742 -17.97 20.89 -51.27
C ALA A 742 -18.60 21.95 -50.36
N GLU A 743 -18.31 21.85 -49.06
CA GLU A 743 -18.67 22.84 -48.05
C GLU A 743 -17.52 23.09 -47.09
N TRP A 744 -17.46 24.29 -46.50
CA TRP A 744 -16.48 24.62 -45.46
C TRP A 744 -17.10 24.39 -44.08
N ARG A 745 -16.53 23.48 -43.29
CA ARG A 745 -17.00 23.16 -41.94
C ARG A 745 -16.08 23.75 -40.87
N ALA A 746 -16.09 25.08 -40.76
CA ALA A 746 -15.38 25.83 -39.70
C ALA A 746 -13.95 25.30 -39.43
N GLU A 747 -13.68 24.82 -38.21
CA GLU A 747 -12.37 24.31 -37.77
C GLU A 747 -11.97 22.97 -38.42
N SER A 748 -12.92 22.21 -38.96
CA SER A 748 -12.68 20.90 -39.60
C SER A 748 -12.25 20.98 -41.07
N GLY A 749 -12.22 22.18 -41.67
CA GLY A 749 -11.74 22.40 -43.03
C GLY A 749 -12.78 22.14 -44.14
N LEU A 750 -12.29 21.86 -45.35
CA LEU A 750 -13.13 21.61 -46.53
C LEU A 750 -13.62 20.15 -46.52
N ALA A 751 -14.94 19.98 -46.62
CA ALA A 751 -15.61 18.69 -46.62
C ALA A 751 -16.32 18.45 -47.96
N LEU A 752 -16.17 17.25 -48.51
CA LEU A 752 -16.97 16.75 -49.63
C LEU A 752 -18.10 15.89 -49.10
N THR A 753 -19.32 16.12 -49.61
CA THR A 753 -20.51 15.34 -49.29
C THR A 753 -21.30 15.04 -50.55
N ASN A 754 -22.05 13.94 -50.58
CA ASN A 754 -22.96 13.70 -51.71
C ASN A 754 -24.06 14.77 -51.76
N THR A 755 -24.57 15.03 -52.96
CA THR A 755 -25.80 15.81 -53.17
C THR A 755 -27.03 15.02 -52.69
N ALA A 756 -28.13 15.73 -52.43
CA ALA A 756 -29.37 15.11 -51.97
C ALA A 756 -29.84 13.97 -52.91
N GLY A 757 -30.26 12.84 -52.33
CA GLY A 757 -30.68 11.63 -53.04
C GLY A 757 -29.55 10.68 -53.48
N ASN A 758 -28.29 11.02 -53.18
CA ASN A 758 -27.11 10.18 -53.45
C ASN A 758 -26.31 9.95 -52.15
N GLU A 759 -26.93 10.12 -50.98
CA GLU A 759 -26.26 10.04 -49.69
C GLU A 759 -25.66 8.65 -49.44
N GLY A 760 -24.35 8.59 -49.20
CA GLY A 760 -23.67 7.33 -48.91
C GLY A 760 -23.14 6.60 -50.14
N ASP A 761 -23.33 7.15 -51.33
CA ASP A 761 -22.67 6.67 -52.54
C ASP A 761 -21.15 6.93 -52.47
N ASN A 762 -20.39 6.04 -53.11
CA ASN A 762 -18.94 6.12 -53.12
C ASN A 762 -18.46 7.39 -53.85
N ILE A 763 -17.50 8.09 -53.25
CA ILE A 763 -16.84 9.24 -53.86
C ILE A 763 -15.50 8.76 -54.41
N THR A 764 -15.34 8.76 -55.73
CA THR A 764 -14.08 8.39 -56.38
C THR A 764 -13.30 9.65 -56.70
N LEU A 765 -12.14 9.79 -56.06
CA LEU A 765 -11.19 10.85 -56.35
C LEU A 765 -10.14 10.34 -57.33
N GLY A 766 -9.76 11.17 -58.30
CA GLY A 766 -8.75 10.84 -59.29
C GLY A 766 -7.90 12.04 -59.69
N VAL A 767 -6.86 11.76 -60.45
CA VAL A 767 -5.98 12.74 -61.07
C VAL A 767 -5.88 12.47 -62.56
N SER A 768 -5.61 13.51 -63.34
CA SER A 768 -5.43 13.44 -64.80
C SER A 768 -3.97 13.19 -65.23
N GLY A 769 -3.06 12.95 -64.27
CA GLY A 769 -1.62 12.74 -64.49
C GLY A 769 -1.05 11.58 -63.66
N SER A 770 0.26 11.59 -63.39
CA SER A 770 0.97 10.57 -62.60
C SER A 770 0.98 10.83 -61.09
N ASP A 771 0.28 11.86 -60.62
CA ASP A 771 0.24 12.21 -59.20
C ASP A 771 -0.48 11.13 -58.39
N ALA A 772 0.04 10.81 -57.20
CA ALA A 772 -0.64 9.89 -56.29
C ALA A 772 -1.75 10.57 -55.47
N VAL A 773 -1.70 11.90 -55.36
CA VAL A 773 -2.54 12.72 -54.49
C VAL A 773 -3.25 13.80 -55.31
N THR A 774 -4.51 14.06 -55.01
CA THR A 774 -5.33 15.09 -55.66
C THR A 774 -5.01 16.50 -55.15
N ALA A 775 -5.59 17.52 -55.78
CA ALA A 775 -5.52 18.91 -55.32
C ALA A 775 -6.06 19.13 -53.89
N LEU A 776 -6.86 18.19 -53.37
CA LEU A 776 -7.41 18.23 -52.02
C LEU A 776 -6.51 17.56 -50.97
N GLY A 777 -5.29 17.13 -51.34
CA GLY A 777 -4.37 16.48 -50.42
C GLY A 777 -4.75 15.03 -50.07
N LEU A 778 -5.67 14.44 -50.84
CA LEU A 778 -6.16 13.07 -50.65
C LEU A 778 -5.67 12.16 -51.77
N THR A 779 -5.30 10.93 -51.44
CA THR A 779 -4.86 9.91 -52.41
C THR A 779 -5.95 9.63 -53.45
N ALA A 780 -5.58 9.41 -54.72
CA ALA A 780 -6.55 8.97 -55.72
C ALA A 780 -7.11 7.57 -55.34
N GLY A 781 -8.43 7.42 -55.33
CA GLY A 781 -9.09 6.20 -54.87
C GLY A 781 -10.60 6.35 -54.69
N THR A 782 -11.26 5.24 -54.38
CA THR A 782 -12.69 5.19 -54.06
C THR A 782 -12.87 5.28 -52.54
N TYR A 783 -13.62 6.26 -52.08
CA TYR A 783 -13.92 6.51 -50.68
C TYR A 783 -15.40 6.19 -50.41
N ALA A 784 -15.65 5.17 -49.60
CA ALA A 784 -17.01 4.82 -49.18
C ALA A 784 -17.45 5.65 -47.96
N GLY A 785 -18.76 5.84 -47.85
CA GLY A 785 -19.38 6.46 -46.69
C GLY A 785 -19.51 5.51 -45.50
N ALA A 786 -20.16 6.03 -44.46
CA ALA A 786 -20.64 5.27 -43.32
C ALA A 786 -22.18 5.28 -43.30
N TYR A 787 -22.79 4.33 -42.60
CA TYR A 787 -24.21 4.34 -42.33
C TYR A 787 -24.47 4.18 -40.83
N SER A 788 -25.63 4.64 -40.36
CA SER A 788 -26.05 4.48 -38.98
C SER A 788 -27.41 3.84 -38.90
N ILE A 789 -27.57 2.91 -37.98
CA ILE A 789 -28.83 2.29 -37.63
C ILE A 789 -29.34 3.02 -36.39
N THR A 790 -30.59 3.47 -36.42
CA THR A 790 -31.18 4.27 -35.35
C THR A 790 -32.56 3.74 -35.03
N ALA A 791 -32.84 3.62 -33.73
CA ALA A 791 -34.20 3.41 -33.25
C ALA A 791 -35.02 4.68 -33.55
N THR A 792 -35.79 4.64 -34.63
CA THR A 792 -36.57 5.76 -35.13
C THR A 792 -38.02 5.56 -34.73
N GLY A 793 -38.45 6.08 -33.59
CA GLY A 793 -39.86 6.06 -33.19
C GLY A 793 -40.21 7.27 -32.34
N GLU A 794 -41.34 7.91 -32.67
CA GLU A 794 -42.10 8.73 -31.73
C GLU A 794 -43.32 7.92 -31.28
N GLU A 795 -43.34 7.51 -30.01
CA GLU A 795 -44.61 7.16 -29.37
C GLU A 795 -45.24 8.46 -28.88
N LYS A 796 -46.46 8.75 -29.33
CA LYS A 796 -47.26 9.83 -28.77
C LYS A 796 -48.25 9.23 -27.79
N VAL A 797 -47.97 9.40 -26.50
CA VAL A 797 -48.90 9.01 -25.44
C VAL A 797 -49.71 10.21 -24.99
N SER A 798 -50.99 9.98 -24.71
CA SER A 798 -51.82 10.98 -24.07
C SER A 798 -51.33 11.23 -22.63
N ASN A 799 -51.89 12.26 -22.02
CA ASN A 799 -51.89 12.36 -20.57
C ASN A 799 -52.59 11.15 -19.92
N ARG A 800 -52.38 10.96 -18.61
CA ARG A 800 -52.88 9.82 -17.85
C ARG A 800 -54.35 10.00 -17.45
N PHE A 801 -55.20 9.05 -17.82
CA PHE A 801 -56.58 8.89 -17.41
C PHE A 801 -56.70 8.01 -16.15
N VAL A 802 -57.78 8.16 -15.39
CA VAL A 802 -58.11 7.37 -14.20
C VAL A 802 -58.52 5.94 -14.56
N SER A 803 -59.25 5.73 -15.68
CA SER A 803 -59.69 4.41 -16.14
C SER A 803 -60.06 4.38 -17.63
N ALA A 804 -60.22 3.18 -18.20
CA ALA A 804 -60.64 2.96 -19.59
C ALA A 804 -61.99 3.59 -19.96
N THR A 805 -62.82 3.79 -18.93
CA THR A 805 -64.22 4.20 -19.03
C THR A 805 -64.45 5.59 -18.44
N GLU A 806 -63.39 6.33 -18.11
CA GLU A 806 -63.48 7.73 -17.68
C GLU A 806 -64.18 8.57 -18.76
N VAL A 807 -65.13 9.41 -18.37
CA VAL A 807 -65.91 10.26 -19.29
C VAL A 807 -65.19 11.61 -19.46
N LEU A 808 -64.72 11.90 -20.67
CA LEU A 808 -63.80 13.02 -20.93
C LEU A 808 -64.49 14.30 -21.41
N ASN A 809 -65.69 14.19 -22.00
CA ASN A 809 -66.43 15.32 -22.59
C ASN A 809 -67.91 15.32 -22.17
N ALA A 810 -68.18 14.93 -20.92
CA ALA A 810 -69.52 14.82 -20.36
C ALA A 810 -70.52 14.03 -21.23
N GLY A 811 -70.06 13.03 -21.97
CA GLY A 811 -70.85 12.21 -22.89
C GLY A 811 -70.94 12.75 -24.33
N SER A 812 -70.40 13.94 -24.61
CA SER A 812 -70.57 14.65 -25.89
C SER A 812 -69.54 14.23 -26.93
N ALA A 813 -69.94 14.25 -28.20
CA ALA A 813 -69.05 13.95 -29.33
C ALA A 813 -67.96 15.03 -29.50
N PHE A 814 -66.80 14.62 -30.00
CA PHE A 814 -65.70 15.51 -30.39
C PHE A 814 -64.89 14.88 -31.53
N THR A 815 -63.94 15.61 -32.08
CA THR A 815 -63.08 15.18 -33.18
C THR A 815 -61.62 15.30 -32.83
N LEU A 816 -60.84 14.29 -33.23
CA LEU A 816 -59.38 14.36 -33.27
C LEU A 816 -58.93 14.67 -34.69
N THR A 817 -57.85 15.42 -34.85
CA THR A 817 -57.22 15.74 -36.13
C THR A 817 -55.82 15.18 -36.11
N VAL A 818 -55.54 14.25 -37.03
CA VAL A 818 -54.22 13.66 -37.26
C VAL A 818 -53.57 14.39 -38.43
N THR A 819 -52.46 15.09 -38.22
CA THR A 819 -51.74 15.82 -39.28
C THR A 819 -50.44 15.13 -39.60
N ARG A 820 -50.24 14.73 -40.86
CA ARG A 820 -49.05 14.02 -41.34
C ARG A 820 -48.48 14.73 -42.57
N ALA A 821 -47.20 15.08 -42.54
CA ALA A 821 -46.51 15.79 -43.64
C ALA A 821 -47.30 17.01 -44.19
N GLY A 822 -48.00 17.72 -43.31
CA GLY A 822 -48.84 18.88 -43.66
C GLY A 822 -50.27 18.57 -44.11
N ALA A 823 -50.67 17.30 -44.22
CA ALA A 823 -52.04 16.88 -44.55
C ALA A 823 -52.82 16.43 -43.30
N ALA A 824 -54.01 16.98 -43.07
CA ALA A 824 -54.84 16.71 -41.89
C ALA A 824 -56.00 15.74 -42.20
N SER A 825 -56.19 14.73 -41.36
CA SER A 825 -57.26 13.73 -41.39
C SER A 825 -58.05 13.77 -40.07
N THR A 826 -59.39 13.70 -40.14
CA THR A 826 -60.26 13.82 -38.95
C THR A 826 -60.77 12.46 -38.47
N VAL A 827 -60.72 12.22 -37.17
CA VAL A 827 -61.28 11.05 -36.47
C VAL A 827 -62.44 11.51 -35.60
N ALA A 828 -63.64 10.96 -35.81
CA ALA A 828 -64.82 11.32 -35.04
C ALA A 828 -65.00 10.39 -33.83
N VAL A 829 -65.06 10.95 -32.63
CA VAL A 829 -65.43 10.26 -31.38
C VAL A 829 -66.91 10.54 -31.12
N ASN A 830 -67.76 9.53 -31.30
CA ASN A 830 -69.21 9.67 -31.19
C ASN A 830 -69.68 9.91 -29.75
N ALA A 831 -70.88 10.50 -29.58
CA ALA A 831 -71.49 10.70 -28.27
C ALA A 831 -71.65 9.37 -27.51
N GLY A 832 -71.34 9.36 -26.21
CA GLY A 832 -71.29 8.15 -25.38
C GLY A 832 -70.09 7.22 -25.62
N LYS A 833 -69.14 7.63 -26.47
CA LYS A 833 -67.83 6.97 -26.68
C LYS A 833 -66.67 7.88 -26.28
N ASP A 834 -66.93 8.91 -25.48
CA ASP A 834 -65.96 9.86 -24.97
C ASP A 834 -65.16 9.31 -23.79
N THR A 835 -64.71 8.06 -23.90
CA THR A 835 -63.82 7.42 -22.93
C THR A 835 -62.48 7.08 -23.56
N PRO A 836 -61.41 6.86 -22.77
CA PRO A 836 -60.12 6.48 -23.32
C PRO A 836 -60.19 5.26 -24.27
N GLN A 837 -60.96 4.23 -23.91
CA GLN A 837 -61.21 3.08 -24.79
C GLN A 837 -62.02 3.48 -26.04
N GLY A 838 -63.03 4.35 -25.91
CA GLY A 838 -63.82 4.82 -27.05
C GLY A 838 -63.02 5.68 -28.04
N ILE A 839 -62.01 6.40 -27.56
CA ILE A 839 -61.03 7.11 -28.40
C ILE A 839 -60.16 6.10 -29.16
N VAL A 840 -59.63 5.08 -28.47
CA VAL A 840 -58.81 4.02 -29.08
C VAL A 840 -59.58 3.33 -30.20
N ASP A 841 -60.83 2.95 -29.95
CA ASP A 841 -61.69 2.32 -30.95
C ASP A 841 -61.92 3.23 -32.16
N ALA A 842 -62.13 4.53 -31.93
CA ALA A 842 -62.36 5.52 -32.98
C ALA A 842 -61.12 5.73 -33.87
N ILE A 843 -59.92 5.81 -33.27
CA ILE A 843 -58.66 5.97 -34.01
C ILE A 843 -58.37 4.71 -34.83
N ASN A 844 -58.52 3.53 -34.24
CA ASN A 844 -58.30 2.26 -34.93
C ASN A 844 -59.26 2.06 -36.11
N ALA A 845 -60.53 2.47 -35.95
CA ALA A 845 -61.49 2.45 -37.05
C ALA A 845 -61.10 3.40 -38.21
N ALA A 846 -60.41 4.50 -37.91
CA ALA A 846 -59.92 5.47 -38.91
C ALA A 846 -58.53 5.17 -39.49
N SER A 847 -57.85 4.14 -38.97
CA SER A 847 -56.44 3.79 -39.26
C SER A 847 -56.08 3.67 -40.75
N SER A 848 -57.01 3.21 -41.59
CA SER A 848 -56.79 3.11 -43.05
C SER A 848 -56.50 4.45 -43.71
N SER A 849 -57.05 5.54 -43.15
CA SER A 849 -56.96 6.92 -43.64
C SER A 849 -55.95 7.79 -42.89
N THR A 850 -55.82 7.60 -41.57
CA THR A 850 -54.87 8.34 -40.72
C THR A 850 -53.47 7.74 -40.75
N LYS A 851 -53.37 6.44 -41.09
CA LYS A 851 -52.16 5.63 -40.90
C LYS A 851 -51.68 5.62 -39.45
N VAL A 852 -52.60 5.79 -38.52
CA VAL A 852 -52.36 5.77 -37.07
C VAL A 852 -53.23 4.69 -36.44
N SER A 853 -52.64 3.85 -35.59
CA SER A 853 -53.34 2.94 -34.68
C SER A 853 -53.20 3.44 -33.25
N ALA A 854 -54.12 3.03 -32.39
CA ALA A 854 -54.14 3.39 -30.98
C ALA A 854 -54.26 2.14 -30.09
N THR A 855 -53.62 2.18 -28.93
CA THR A 855 -53.72 1.13 -27.91
C THR A 855 -53.92 1.78 -26.54
N LEU A 856 -54.65 1.10 -25.66
CA LEU A 856 -54.85 1.57 -24.29
C LEU A 856 -53.86 0.85 -23.36
N VAL A 857 -53.03 1.62 -22.66
CA VAL A 857 -51.92 1.14 -21.83
C VAL A 857 -52.27 1.36 -20.37
N SER A 858 -51.97 0.38 -19.52
CA SER A 858 -52.07 0.52 -18.06
C SER A 858 -50.70 0.84 -17.46
N ASP A 859 -50.65 1.79 -16.54
CA ASP A 859 -49.45 2.20 -15.82
C ASP A 859 -49.80 2.35 -14.32
N SER A 860 -48.80 2.35 -13.44
CA SER A 860 -48.80 2.44 -11.97
C SER A 860 -49.79 3.42 -11.31
N GLY A 861 -50.43 4.32 -12.07
CA GLY A 861 -51.44 5.25 -11.56
C GLY A 861 -52.64 5.53 -12.48
N GLY A 862 -52.89 4.74 -13.54
CA GLY A 862 -54.04 4.95 -14.43
C GLY A 862 -53.91 4.29 -15.81
N GLN A 863 -54.56 4.88 -16.81
CA GLN A 863 -54.49 4.46 -18.21
C GLN A 863 -54.03 5.58 -19.14
N ARG A 864 -53.36 5.24 -20.23
CA ARG A 864 -52.94 6.19 -21.27
C ARG A 864 -53.32 5.65 -22.64
N ILE A 865 -53.65 6.55 -23.57
CA ILE A 865 -53.80 6.19 -24.98
C ILE A 865 -52.42 6.34 -25.61
N SER A 866 -51.93 5.25 -26.18
CA SER A 866 -50.74 5.26 -27.02
C SER A 866 -51.13 5.29 -28.49
N LEU A 867 -50.41 6.07 -29.29
CA LEU A 867 -50.59 6.17 -30.73
C LEU A 867 -49.34 5.70 -31.47
N HIS A 868 -49.57 4.93 -32.54
CA HIS A 868 -48.51 4.36 -33.38
C HIS A 868 -48.77 4.61 -34.86
N ASN A 869 -47.71 4.68 -35.66
CA ASN A 869 -47.83 4.54 -37.12
C ASN A 869 -48.30 3.12 -37.48
N THR A 870 -49.20 3.00 -38.45
CA THR A 870 -49.49 1.70 -39.08
C THR A 870 -48.27 1.22 -39.87
N SER A 871 -48.06 -0.10 -39.96
CA SER A 871 -46.88 -0.73 -40.59
C SER A 871 -46.51 -0.13 -41.96
N GLY A 872 -45.21 0.11 -42.17
CA GLY A 872 -44.66 0.65 -43.41
C GLY A 872 -44.75 2.16 -43.59
N VAL A 873 -45.14 2.91 -42.55
CA VAL A 873 -45.25 4.38 -42.58
C VAL A 873 -44.20 5.02 -41.68
N THR A 874 -43.31 5.82 -42.29
CA THR A 874 -42.10 6.39 -41.67
C THR A 874 -42.19 7.89 -41.39
N SER A 875 -43.32 8.53 -41.68
CA SER A 875 -43.53 9.96 -41.42
C SER A 875 -44.10 10.17 -40.02
N ASP A 876 -43.68 11.24 -39.35
CA ASP A 876 -44.29 11.67 -38.10
C ASP A 876 -45.70 12.23 -38.35
N PHE A 877 -46.51 12.22 -37.30
CA PHE A 877 -47.84 12.80 -37.28
C PHE A 877 -48.05 13.56 -35.97
N THR A 878 -48.86 14.61 -36.00
CA THR A 878 -49.36 15.26 -34.78
C THR A 878 -50.83 14.95 -34.59
N VAL A 879 -51.28 14.93 -33.34
CA VAL A 879 -52.70 14.75 -33.02
C VAL A 879 -53.17 15.93 -32.20
N SER A 880 -54.26 16.56 -32.63
CA SER A 880 -54.94 17.60 -31.87
C SER A 880 -56.41 17.21 -31.68
N SER A 881 -57.05 17.73 -30.63
CA SER A 881 -58.48 17.54 -30.39
C SER A 881 -59.21 18.88 -30.46
N ASN A 882 -60.55 18.84 -30.59
CA ASN A 882 -61.39 20.03 -30.41
C ASN A 882 -62.20 19.98 -29.11
N ILE A 883 -61.75 19.21 -28.13
CA ILE A 883 -62.48 19.05 -26.87
C ILE A 883 -62.48 20.39 -26.13
N SER A 884 -63.67 20.91 -25.84
CA SER A 884 -63.86 22.17 -25.12
C SER A 884 -64.29 21.87 -23.69
N GLY A 885 -63.41 22.11 -22.71
CA GLY A 885 -63.70 21.94 -21.29
C GLY A 885 -63.01 20.76 -20.61
N TYR A 886 -62.16 20.02 -21.33
CA TYR A 886 -61.23 19.08 -20.71
C TYR A 886 -60.04 19.86 -20.15
N THR A 887 -59.93 19.91 -18.82
CA THR A 887 -58.79 20.47 -18.10
C THR A 887 -58.14 19.33 -17.34
N GLN A 888 -56.92 18.96 -17.71
CA GLN A 888 -56.13 18.06 -16.89
C GLN A 888 -55.03 18.81 -16.16
N VAL A 889 -54.69 18.29 -14.99
CA VAL A 889 -53.61 18.78 -14.14
C VAL A 889 -52.33 18.18 -14.69
N ASP A 890 -51.39 19.01 -15.15
CA ASP A 890 -50.07 18.50 -15.55
C ASP A 890 -49.34 17.84 -14.36
N SER A 891 -48.24 17.17 -14.61
CA SER A 891 -47.44 16.47 -13.57
C SER A 891 -46.87 17.40 -12.48
N LYS A 892 -47.09 18.72 -12.56
CA LYS A 892 -46.69 19.74 -11.58
C LYS A 892 -47.86 20.50 -10.95
N GLY A 893 -49.12 20.17 -11.28
CA GLY A 893 -50.28 20.80 -10.68
C GLY A 893 -50.94 21.93 -11.50
N ASN A 894 -50.50 22.22 -12.72
CA ASN A 894 -51.03 23.33 -13.51
C ASN A 894 -52.34 22.96 -14.23
N THR A 895 -53.31 23.87 -14.26
CA THR A 895 -54.70 23.66 -14.75
C THR A 895 -55.00 24.37 -16.07
N SER A 896 -54.06 24.39 -17.01
CA SER A 896 -54.32 24.94 -18.35
C SER A 896 -55.22 24.01 -19.17
N ALA A 897 -56.06 24.59 -20.04
CA ALA A 897 -56.86 23.82 -20.99
C ALA A 897 -55.93 23.17 -22.03
N ASP A 898 -55.94 21.84 -22.09
CA ASP A 898 -55.14 21.06 -23.03
C ASP A 898 -55.99 20.76 -24.28
N THR A 899 -55.56 21.26 -25.44
CA THR A 899 -56.28 21.09 -26.70
C THR A 899 -55.90 19.80 -27.43
N ASP A 900 -54.90 19.05 -27.00
CA ASP A 900 -54.42 17.84 -27.69
C ASP A 900 -54.43 16.57 -26.85
N LEU A 901 -55.05 16.57 -25.66
CA LEU A 901 -55.09 15.43 -24.74
C LEU A 901 -53.69 14.99 -24.24
N GLY A 902 -52.67 15.83 -24.42
CA GLY A 902 -51.31 15.62 -23.97
C GLY A 902 -50.40 14.88 -24.96
N PHE A 903 -50.86 14.66 -26.20
CA PHE A 903 -50.09 13.95 -27.23
C PHE A 903 -48.84 14.74 -27.68
N GLU A 904 -48.79 16.05 -27.43
CA GLU A 904 -47.64 16.92 -27.76
C GLU A 904 -46.90 17.45 -26.52
N ASP A 905 -47.21 16.98 -25.30
CA ASP A 905 -46.51 17.41 -24.07
C ASP A 905 -45.09 16.83 -24.00
N LEU A 906 -44.10 17.70 -23.77
CA LEU A 906 -42.69 17.36 -23.57
C LEU A 906 -42.48 16.40 -22.37
N ASN A 907 -43.33 16.46 -21.35
CA ASN A 907 -43.23 15.60 -20.16
C ASN A 907 -43.68 14.15 -20.41
N ASN A 908 -44.40 13.89 -21.50
CA ASN A 908 -44.94 12.58 -21.87
C ASN A 908 -44.01 11.78 -22.79
N ARG A 909 -42.86 12.32 -23.19
CA ARG A 909 -41.92 11.71 -24.16
C ARG A 909 -41.03 10.59 -23.60
N ASN A 910 -41.15 10.26 -22.32
CA ASN A 910 -40.24 9.32 -21.62
C ASN A 910 -40.82 7.91 -21.44
N LEU A 911 -42.06 7.65 -21.83
CA LEU A 911 -42.63 6.30 -21.89
C LEU A 911 -42.97 6.05 -23.36
N GLY A 912 -42.31 5.02 -23.91
CA GLY A 912 -42.30 4.64 -25.31
C GLY A 912 -42.66 3.17 -25.47
N LEU A 913 -43.93 2.74 -25.47
CA LEU A 913 -44.26 1.43 -26.03
C LEU A 913 -43.80 1.40 -27.48
N ASN A 914 -43.11 0.31 -27.85
CA ASN A 914 -42.68 0.03 -29.21
C ASN A 914 -41.54 0.90 -29.78
N LYS A 915 -40.91 1.77 -28.96
CA LYS A 915 -39.60 2.35 -29.31
C LYS A 915 -38.50 1.47 -28.72
N PRO A 916 -37.60 0.92 -29.55
CA PRO A 916 -36.47 0.18 -29.02
C PRO A 916 -35.63 1.07 -28.08
N THR A 917 -35.52 0.65 -26.83
CA THR A 917 -34.55 1.20 -25.87
C THR A 917 -33.16 0.68 -26.17
N GLU A 918 -33.08 -0.42 -26.91
CA GLU A 918 -31.84 -1.06 -27.30
C GLU A 918 -31.96 -1.68 -28.68
N ILE A 919 -30.90 -1.54 -29.48
CA ILE A 919 -30.75 -2.20 -30.78
C ILE A 919 -29.33 -2.77 -30.88
N GLY A 920 -29.18 -3.91 -31.54
CA GLY A 920 -27.88 -4.53 -31.71
C GLY A 920 -27.78 -5.46 -32.92
N LEU A 921 -26.54 -5.79 -33.27
CA LEU A 921 -26.18 -6.84 -34.21
C LEU A 921 -25.39 -7.90 -33.45
N THR A 922 -25.87 -9.13 -33.41
CA THR A 922 -25.24 -10.24 -32.68
C THR A 922 -24.72 -11.28 -33.65
N ILE A 923 -23.55 -11.84 -33.36
CA ILE A 923 -22.96 -12.95 -34.13
C ILE A 923 -23.62 -14.25 -33.69
N SER A 924 -24.11 -15.02 -34.65
CA SER A 924 -24.67 -16.35 -34.39
C SER A 924 -23.57 -17.43 -34.38
N SER A 925 -23.94 -18.68 -34.09
CA SER A 925 -22.99 -19.81 -34.10
C SER A 925 -22.37 -20.12 -35.47
N SER A 926 -22.90 -19.57 -36.57
CA SER A 926 -22.35 -19.71 -37.93
C SER A 926 -21.61 -18.46 -38.42
N GLY A 927 -21.62 -17.37 -37.65
CA GLY A 927 -20.93 -16.13 -37.98
C GLY A 927 -19.53 -16.03 -37.39
N THR A 928 -18.76 -15.08 -37.91
CA THR A 928 -17.40 -14.77 -37.48
C THR A 928 -17.25 -13.27 -37.22
N PRO A 929 -16.27 -12.83 -36.41
CA PRO A 929 -16.02 -11.39 -36.21
C PRO A 929 -15.77 -10.61 -37.50
N ALA A 930 -15.15 -11.26 -38.50
CA ALA A 930 -14.94 -10.67 -39.82
C ALA A 930 -16.24 -10.35 -40.57
N ASP A 931 -17.37 -11.02 -40.27
CA ASP A 931 -18.67 -10.72 -40.86
C ASP A 931 -19.19 -9.35 -40.40
N LEU A 932 -19.01 -8.98 -39.11
CA LEU A 932 -19.28 -7.62 -38.63
C LEU A 932 -18.31 -6.61 -39.24
N GLY A 933 -17.05 -6.98 -39.41
CA GLY A 933 -16.05 -6.16 -40.11
C GLY A 933 -16.45 -5.84 -41.55
N ARG A 934 -17.12 -6.77 -42.27
CA ARG A 934 -17.69 -6.53 -43.62
C ARG A 934 -18.85 -5.54 -43.61
N LEU A 935 -19.59 -5.47 -42.51
CA LEU A 935 -20.63 -4.47 -42.26
C LEU A 935 -20.02 -3.15 -41.72
N GLY A 936 -18.72 -3.09 -41.47
CA GLY A 936 -18.06 -1.90 -40.93
C GLY A 936 -18.29 -1.68 -39.44
N PHE A 937 -18.61 -2.73 -38.68
CA PHE A 937 -18.73 -2.68 -37.23
C PHE A 937 -17.58 -3.42 -36.54
N ALA A 938 -17.16 -2.94 -35.38
CA ALA A 938 -16.28 -3.70 -34.50
C ALA A 938 -17.06 -4.87 -33.89
N THR A 939 -16.34 -5.92 -33.47
CA THR A 939 -16.94 -7.01 -32.69
C THR A 939 -16.74 -6.74 -31.21
N GLU A 940 -17.82 -6.37 -30.54
CA GLU A 940 -17.91 -6.11 -29.11
C GLU A 940 -18.16 -7.40 -28.34
N VAL A 941 -17.42 -7.62 -27.26
CA VAL A 941 -17.79 -8.53 -26.18
C VAL A 941 -18.61 -7.73 -25.19
N ILE A 942 -19.86 -8.11 -25.00
CA ILE A 942 -20.83 -7.35 -24.22
C ILE A 942 -21.30 -8.21 -23.06
N ILE A 943 -21.16 -7.66 -21.86
CA ILE A 943 -21.67 -8.24 -20.61
C ILE A 943 -22.69 -7.24 -20.06
N ASP A 944 -23.96 -7.65 -20.05
CA ASP A 944 -25.04 -6.83 -19.51
C ASP A 944 -25.05 -6.93 -17.97
N GLY A 945 -24.98 -5.79 -17.28
CA GLY A 945 -24.95 -5.72 -15.81
C GLY A 945 -23.57 -6.02 -15.21
N PRO A 946 -23.49 -6.37 -13.92
CA PRO A 946 -22.23 -6.68 -13.25
C PRO A 946 -21.70 -8.04 -13.69
N ALA A 947 -20.43 -8.10 -14.10
CA ALA A 947 -19.75 -9.35 -14.39
C ALA A 947 -19.81 -10.31 -13.17
N ALA A 948 -20.38 -11.51 -13.34
CA ALA A 948 -20.58 -12.43 -12.21
C ALA A 948 -19.29 -13.08 -11.70
N ASP A 949 -18.23 -13.09 -12.49
CA ASP A 949 -16.92 -13.70 -12.18
C ASP A 949 -15.79 -12.94 -12.88
N ASP A 950 -14.55 -13.30 -12.59
CA ASP A 950 -13.37 -12.78 -13.31
C ASP A 950 -13.25 -13.45 -14.68
N TYR A 951 -13.29 -12.65 -15.75
CA TYR A 951 -13.22 -13.13 -17.13
C TYR A 951 -11.91 -12.70 -17.81
N ALA A 952 -11.23 -13.65 -18.44
CA ALA A 952 -10.14 -13.41 -19.37
C ALA A 952 -10.66 -13.48 -20.81
N VAL A 953 -10.55 -12.37 -21.53
CA VAL A 953 -10.86 -12.28 -22.96
C VAL A 953 -9.57 -12.49 -23.74
N PHE A 954 -9.54 -13.51 -24.57
CA PHE A 954 -8.45 -13.81 -25.51
C PHE A 954 -8.84 -13.43 -26.93
N LEU A 955 -7.81 -13.01 -27.68
CA LEU A 955 -7.88 -12.85 -29.12
C LEU A 955 -6.94 -13.86 -29.78
N THR A 956 -7.51 -14.86 -30.45
CA THR A 956 -6.80 -15.87 -31.25
C THR A 956 -6.78 -15.44 -32.72
N GLY A 957 -5.86 -16.00 -33.53
CA GLY A 957 -5.70 -15.63 -34.94
C GLY A 957 -4.31 -15.05 -35.22
N THR A 958 -4.21 -14.11 -36.16
CA THR A 958 -2.93 -13.45 -36.47
C THR A 958 -3.03 -11.93 -36.55
N GLY A 959 -1.92 -11.22 -36.38
CA GLY A 959 -1.85 -9.76 -36.53
C GLY A 959 -2.23 -8.97 -35.28
N SER A 960 -2.59 -7.69 -35.47
CA SER A 960 -2.96 -6.77 -34.39
C SER A 960 -4.30 -6.13 -34.68
N VAL A 961 -5.09 -5.91 -33.63
CA VAL A 961 -6.43 -5.34 -33.67
C VAL A 961 -6.50 -4.18 -32.70
N ASP A 962 -7.04 -3.05 -33.17
CA ASP A 962 -7.34 -1.93 -32.29
C ASP A 962 -8.60 -2.24 -31.47
N THR A 963 -8.50 -2.07 -30.17
CA THR A 963 -9.53 -2.43 -29.21
C THR A 963 -9.92 -1.24 -28.36
N ALA A 964 -11.23 -0.98 -28.25
CA ALA A 964 -11.78 -0.01 -27.32
C ALA A 964 -12.39 -0.73 -26.11
N LEU A 965 -11.94 -0.37 -24.91
CA LEU A 965 -12.40 -0.91 -23.64
C LEU A 965 -13.35 0.07 -22.97
N ARG A 966 -14.51 -0.39 -22.55
CA ARG A 966 -15.54 0.45 -21.94
C ARG A 966 -16.19 -0.29 -20.76
N ALA A 967 -16.40 0.43 -19.67
CA ALA A 967 -17.20 -0.03 -18.55
C ALA A 967 -18.04 1.14 -18.03
N ASP A 968 -19.25 0.83 -17.58
CA ASP A 968 -20.15 1.81 -17.01
C ASP A 968 -19.66 2.27 -15.64
N LYS A 969 -20.20 3.42 -15.21
CA LYS A 969 -19.94 3.96 -13.88
C LYS A 969 -20.61 3.05 -12.85
N ALA A 970 -19.84 2.57 -11.88
CA ALA A 970 -20.40 1.78 -10.79
C ALA A 970 -21.32 2.64 -9.91
N SER A 971 -22.40 2.04 -9.39
CA SER A 971 -23.32 2.70 -8.44
C SER A 971 -22.72 2.83 -7.03
N GLY A 972 -21.59 2.16 -6.75
CA GLY A 972 -20.74 2.25 -5.56
C GLY A 972 -19.42 1.50 -5.76
N GLN A 973 -18.44 1.63 -4.85
CA GLN A 973 -17.27 0.73 -4.86
C GLN A 973 -17.71 -0.64 -4.36
N THR A 974 -17.96 -1.58 -5.27
CA THR A 974 -18.15 -2.97 -4.91
C THR A 974 -16.76 -3.57 -4.69
N ALA A 975 -16.27 -3.55 -3.44
CA ALA A 975 -15.21 -4.47 -3.05
C ALA A 975 -15.68 -5.89 -3.39
N SER A 976 -14.76 -6.81 -3.73
CA SER A 976 -15.10 -8.20 -4.06
C SER A 976 -16.05 -8.72 -2.98
N GLN A 977 -17.28 -9.02 -3.39
CA GLN A 977 -18.45 -9.09 -2.52
C GLN A 977 -18.19 -10.14 -1.43
N TYR A 978 -17.97 -9.64 -0.22
CA TYR A 978 -17.81 -10.46 0.98
C TYR A 978 -18.97 -10.12 1.94
N PRO A 979 -19.69 -11.12 2.49
CA PRO A 979 -19.41 -12.55 2.41
C PRO A 979 -19.59 -13.10 0.98
N ALA A 980 -18.78 -14.11 0.65
CA ALA A 980 -18.90 -14.81 -0.63
C ALA A 980 -20.32 -15.39 -0.79
N ASP A 981 -20.79 -15.50 -2.03
CA ASP A 981 -22.10 -16.12 -2.29
C ASP A 981 -22.06 -17.60 -1.88
N SER A 982 -23.20 -18.15 -1.45
CA SER A 982 -23.26 -19.53 -0.96
C SER A 982 -22.91 -20.54 -2.06
N PHE A 983 -21.95 -21.41 -1.80
CA PHE A 983 -21.53 -22.47 -2.72
C PHE A 983 -21.42 -23.82 -2.03
N VAL A 984 -21.48 -24.91 -2.80
CA VAL A 984 -21.33 -26.28 -2.29
C VAL A 984 -20.10 -26.92 -2.92
N ILE A 985 -19.27 -27.53 -2.07
CA ILE A 985 -18.20 -28.42 -2.48
C ILE A 985 -18.73 -29.86 -2.41
N ASN A 986 -18.78 -30.55 -3.54
CA ASN A 986 -19.18 -31.96 -3.62
C ASN A 986 -18.00 -32.83 -4.00
N PHE A 987 -17.72 -33.89 -3.24
CA PHE A 987 -16.70 -34.87 -3.55
C PHE A 987 -17.28 -36.03 -4.35
N SER A 988 -17.00 -36.06 -5.66
CA SER A 988 -17.39 -37.20 -6.51
C SER A 988 -16.53 -38.44 -6.22
N SER A 989 -15.30 -38.24 -5.72
CA SER A 989 -14.40 -39.27 -5.19
C SER A 989 -13.45 -38.66 -4.15
N ALA A 990 -12.61 -39.47 -3.50
CA ALA A 990 -11.59 -39.00 -2.57
C ALA A 990 -10.52 -38.08 -3.21
N SER A 991 -10.47 -38.01 -4.54
CA SER A 991 -9.50 -37.22 -5.30
C SER A 991 -10.13 -36.27 -6.29
N VAL A 992 -11.45 -36.07 -6.29
CA VAL A 992 -12.14 -35.17 -7.24
C VAL A 992 -13.30 -34.46 -6.57
N TYR A 993 -13.28 -33.14 -6.62
CA TYR A 993 -14.35 -32.29 -6.11
C TYR A 993 -14.94 -31.38 -7.19
N THR A 994 -16.17 -30.93 -6.98
CA THR A 994 -16.86 -29.95 -7.81
C THR A 994 -17.38 -28.81 -6.94
N ILE A 995 -17.21 -27.58 -7.38
CA ILE A 995 -17.83 -26.41 -6.73
C ILE A 995 -19.09 -26.04 -7.52
N THR A 996 -20.20 -25.86 -6.81
CA THR A 996 -21.48 -25.46 -7.37
C THR A 996 -21.98 -24.21 -6.66
N ASP A 997 -22.30 -23.17 -7.42
CA ASP A 997 -22.99 -21.98 -6.92
C ASP A 997 -24.45 -22.33 -6.57
N THR A 998 -24.92 -21.98 -5.37
CA THR A 998 -26.26 -22.42 -4.93
C THR A 998 -27.39 -21.52 -5.44
N ALA A 999 -27.11 -20.26 -5.77
CA ALA A 999 -28.12 -19.32 -6.28
C ALA A 999 -28.58 -19.75 -7.68
N THR A 1000 -27.63 -20.10 -8.54
CA THR A 1000 -27.89 -20.44 -9.96
C THR A 1000 -27.84 -21.93 -10.25
N ASN A 1001 -27.37 -22.77 -9.30
CA ASN A 1001 -27.04 -24.19 -9.52
C ASN A 1001 -25.98 -24.40 -10.62
N THR A 1002 -25.14 -23.41 -10.89
CA THR A 1002 -24.05 -23.48 -11.86
C THR A 1002 -22.88 -24.28 -11.31
N VAL A 1003 -22.36 -25.25 -12.06
CA VAL A 1003 -21.09 -25.93 -11.74
C VAL A 1003 -19.95 -25.03 -12.17
N VAL A 1004 -19.26 -24.45 -11.19
CA VAL A 1004 -18.21 -23.46 -11.41
C VAL A 1004 -16.90 -24.13 -11.82
N THR A 1005 -16.56 -25.25 -11.18
CA THR A 1005 -15.33 -25.98 -11.50
C THR A 1005 -15.41 -27.45 -11.09
N THR A 1006 -14.55 -28.27 -11.69
CA THR A 1006 -14.32 -29.67 -11.31
C THR A 1006 -12.81 -29.92 -11.31
N ARG A 1007 -12.27 -30.34 -10.16
CA ARG A 1007 -10.82 -30.41 -9.93
C ARG A 1007 -10.40 -31.66 -9.17
N ASN A 1008 -9.12 -31.98 -9.29
CA ASN A 1008 -8.51 -33.00 -8.46
C ASN A 1008 -8.25 -32.45 -7.05
N TYR A 1009 -8.45 -33.29 -6.04
CA TYR A 1009 -8.12 -33.02 -4.65
C TYR A 1009 -6.88 -33.81 -4.24
N THR A 1010 -5.91 -33.14 -3.63
CA THR A 1010 -4.79 -33.80 -2.92
C THR A 1010 -5.06 -33.70 -1.42
N ALA A 1011 -4.84 -34.79 -0.69
CA ALA A 1011 -5.04 -34.79 0.75
C ALA A 1011 -4.14 -33.76 1.46
N GLY A 1012 -4.74 -32.90 2.28
CA GLY A 1012 -4.06 -31.83 3.00
C GLY A 1012 -3.96 -30.49 2.24
N ASP A 1013 -4.30 -30.47 0.95
CA ASP A 1013 -4.41 -29.21 0.20
C ASP A 1013 -5.71 -28.48 0.57
N SER A 1014 -5.65 -27.15 0.59
CA SER A 1014 -6.83 -26.31 0.79
C SER A 1014 -7.60 -26.10 -0.51
N ILE A 1015 -8.93 -25.98 -0.44
CA ILE A 1015 -9.77 -25.59 -1.58
C ILE A 1015 -10.10 -24.11 -1.49
N SER A 1016 -9.72 -23.32 -2.51
CA SER A 1016 -9.95 -21.87 -2.52
C SER A 1016 -10.96 -21.45 -3.59
N TYR A 1017 -11.97 -20.67 -3.20
CA TYR A 1017 -12.98 -20.10 -4.11
C TYR A 1017 -13.61 -18.82 -3.51
N GLN A 1018 -13.81 -17.78 -4.33
CA GLN A 1018 -14.34 -16.47 -3.92
C GLN A 1018 -13.70 -15.87 -2.64
N GLY A 1019 -12.37 -16.00 -2.50
CA GLY A 1019 -11.66 -15.50 -1.32
C GLY A 1019 -11.85 -16.32 -0.04
N ILE A 1020 -12.52 -17.47 -0.11
CA ILE A 1020 -12.62 -18.48 0.96
C ILE A 1020 -11.63 -19.59 0.69
N GLN A 1021 -10.89 -19.99 1.72
CA GLN A 1021 -10.08 -21.19 1.75
C GLN A 1021 -10.73 -22.21 2.71
N VAL A 1022 -10.98 -23.41 2.21
CA VAL A 1022 -11.62 -24.50 2.95
C VAL A 1022 -10.57 -25.59 3.19
N ASN A 1023 -10.32 -25.90 4.46
CA ASN A 1023 -9.41 -26.96 4.87
C ASN A 1023 -10.20 -28.10 5.50
N PHE A 1024 -9.82 -29.34 5.17
CA PHE A 1024 -10.43 -30.54 5.73
C PHE A 1024 -9.44 -31.21 6.68
N ASP A 1025 -9.94 -31.69 7.82
CA ASP A 1025 -9.11 -32.34 8.86
C ASP A 1025 -8.66 -33.77 8.47
N ASP A 1026 -9.39 -34.43 7.58
CA ASP A 1026 -9.05 -35.71 6.95
C ASP A 1026 -9.62 -35.76 5.50
N ILE A 1027 -9.52 -36.89 4.78
CA ILE A 1027 -9.89 -37.00 3.37
C ILE A 1027 -11.40 -37.28 3.21
N PRO A 1028 -12.19 -36.40 2.57
CA PRO A 1028 -13.60 -36.65 2.29
C PRO A 1028 -13.83 -37.87 1.38
N SER A 1029 -14.95 -38.57 1.61
CA SER A 1029 -15.37 -39.74 0.83
C SER A 1029 -16.22 -39.38 -0.39
N SER A 1030 -16.34 -40.30 -1.34
CA SER A 1030 -17.25 -40.16 -2.49
C SER A 1030 -18.70 -39.99 -2.01
N GLY A 1031 -19.34 -38.90 -2.45
CA GLY A 1031 -20.70 -38.51 -2.09
C GLY A 1031 -20.78 -37.53 -0.92
N ASP A 1032 -19.65 -37.17 -0.30
CA ASP A 1032 -19.65 -36.12 0.73
C ASP A 1032 -19.81 -34.73 0.11
N SER A 1033 -20.49 -33.85 0.82
CA SER A 1033 -20.81 -32.49 0.39
C SER A 1033 -20.67 -31.52 1.56
N TYR A 1034 -20.24 -30.30 1.27
CA TYR A 1034 -20.09 -29.24 2.25
C TYR A 1034 -20.68 -27.96 1.68
N THR A 1035 -21.66 -27.39 2.37
CA THR A 1035 -22.26 -26.10 2.01
C THR A 1035 -21.52 -25.00 2.74
N ILE A 1036 -20.99 -24.05 1.97
CA ILE A 1036 -20.30 -22.87 2.46
C ILE A 1036 -21.24 -21.70 2.23
N GLU A 1037 -21.64 -21.02 3.30
CA GLU A 1037 -22.66 -19.97 3.24
C GLU A 1037 -22.32 -18.82 4.20
N PRO A 1038 -22.79 -17.60 3.92
CA PRO A 1038 -22.76 -16.51 4.89
C PRO A 1038 -23.46 -16.90 6.18
N ASN A 1039 -22.85 -16.58 7.32
CA ASN A 1039 -23.44 -16.81 8.63
C ASN A 1039 -24.44 -15.70 8.98
N ALA A 1040 -25.51 -15.57 8.17
CA ALA A 1040 -26.50 -14.49 8.25
C ALA A 1040 -27.32 -14.50 9.54
N ASP A 1041 -27.36 -15.63 10.25
CA ASP A 1041 -27.98 -15.80 11.57
C ASP A 1041 -26.98 -15.68 12.73
N GLY A 1042 -25.75 -15.20 12.43
CA GLY A 1042 -24.53 -15.26 13.25
C GLY A 1042 -24.63 -14.75 14.69
N VAL A 1043 -25.72 -14.12 15.11
CA VAL A 1043 -26.00 -13.82 16.51
C VAL A 1043 -26.11 -15.16 17.26
N GLY A 1044 -25.01 -15.71 17.82
CA GLY A 1044 -24.98 -16.97 18.58
C GLY A 1044 -23.85 -17.97 18.24
N ASN A 1045 -23.10 -17.76 17.17
CA ASN A 1045 -21.88 -18.52 16.87
C ASN A 1045 -20.68 -17.91 17.63
N ASN A 1046 -19.77 -18.74 18.13
CA ASN A 1046 -18.63 -18.34 18.96
C ASN A 1046 -17.26 -18.68 18.34
N GLU A 1047 -17.21 -19.13 17.09
CA GLU A 1047 -15.97 -19.61 16.44
C GLU A 1047 -14.88 -18.55 16.43
N ASN A 1048 -15.21 -17.28 16.18
CA ASN A 1048 -14.21 -16.21 16.18
C ASN A 1048 -13.58 -15.99 17.57
N MET A 1049 -14.35 -16.20 18.64
CA MET A 1049 -13.78 -16.16 20.00
C MET A 1049 -12.99 -17.43 20.32
N LEU A 1050 -13.36 -18.59 19.77
CA LEU A 1050 -12.57 -19.82 19.90
C LEU A 1050 -11.21 -19.69 19.21
N ASP A 1051 -11.17 -19.08 18.02
CA ASP A 1051 -9.93 -18.73 17.32
C ASP A 1051 -9.06 -17.79 18.17
N LEU A 1052 -9.68 -16.78 18.80
CA LEU A 1052 -8.96 -15.84 19.68
C LEU A 1052 -8.39 -16.53 20.93
N ILE A 1053 -9.11 -17.48 21.52
CA ILE A 1053 -8.60 -18.29 22.63
C ILE A 1053 -7.43 -19.17 22.17
N GLN A 1054 -7.51 -19.71 20.95
CA GLN A 1054 -6.46 -20.54 20.37
C GLN A 1054 -5.20 -19.73 20.09
N LEU A 1055 -5.31 -18.48 19.64
CA LEU A 1055 -4.20 -17.54 19.47
C LEU A 1055 -3.34 -17.44 20.75
N GLY A 1056 -3.96 -17.38 21.92
CA GLY A 1056 -3.25 -17.33 23.21
C GLY A 1056 -2.44 -18.59 23.53
N LYS A 1057 -2.76 -19.72 22.90
CA LYS A 1057 -2.11 -21.03 23.08
C LYS A 1057 -1.07 -21.33 22.00
N GLU A 1058 -1.04 -20.55 20.92
CA GLU A 1058 -0.15 -20.80 19.79
C GLU A 1058 1.29 -20.33 20.05
N PRO A 1059 2.29 -21.12 19.62
CA PRO A 1059 3.70 -20.80 19.78
C PRO A 1059 4.23 -19.79 18.72
N LEU A 1060 3.65 -18.59 18.68
CA LEU A 1060 3.92 -17.61 17.61
C LEU A 1060 5.24 -16.85 17.75
N ILE A 1061 5.77 -16.68 18.97
CA ILE A 1061 6.97 -15.86 19.20
C ILE A 1061 8.15 -16.79 19.47
N ALA A 1062 8.99 -16.98 18.45
CA ALA A 1062 10.14 -17.89 18.52
C ALA A 1062 9.79 -19.31 19.01
N GLY A 1063 8.60 -19.82 18.65
CA GLY A 1063 8.10 -21.11 19.10
C GLY A 1063 7.50 -21.12 20.51
N GLN A 1064 7.18 -19.94 21.07
CA GLN A 1064 6.58 -19.78 22.40
C GLN A 1064 5.25 -19.03 22.35
N THR A 1065 4.40 -19.29 23.35
CA THR A 1065 3.18 -18.49 23.56
C THR A 1065 3.54 -17.09 24.08
N PHE A 1066 2.61 -16.14 23.96
CA PHE A 1066 2.84 -14.76 24.43
C PHE A 1066 3.29 -14.68 25.90
N THR A 1067 2.60 -15.44 26.76
CA THR A 1067 2.90 -15.48 28.20
C THR A 1067 4.27 -16.09 28.50
N ALA A 1068 4.68 -17.13 27.75
CA ALA A 1068 6.00 -17.72 27.88
C ALA A 1068 7.10 -16.76 27.42
N ALA A 1069 6.91 -16.11 26.27
CA ALA A 1069 7.85 -15.13 25.74
C ALA A 1069 8.06 -13.94 26.70
N TYR A 1070 6.99 -13.43 27.34
CA TYR A 1070 7.12 -12.38 28.36
C TYR A 1070 7.93 -12.87 29.59
N ARG A 1071 7.65 -14.08 30.09
CA ARG A 1071 8.39 -14.65 31.24
C ARG A 1071 9.86 -14.85 30.93
N ASP A 1072 10.19 -15.29 29.72
CA ASP A 1072 11.57 -15.45 29.27
C ASP A 1072 12.32 -14.11 29.20
N LEU A 1073 11.63 -13.03 28.82
CA LEU A 1073 12.20 -11.68 28.84
C LEU A 1073 12.60 -11.23 30.26
N VAL A 1074 11.73 -11.51 31.25
CA VAL A 1074 11.99 -11.23 32.66
C VAL A 1074 13.11 -12.12 33.21
N ALA A 1075 13.06 -13.42 32.93
CA ALA A 1075 14.07 -14.39 33.36
C ALA A 1075 15.46 -14.06 32.80
N GLY A 1076 15.55 -13.67 31.53
CA GLY A 1076 16.80 -13.25 30.89
C GLY A 1076 17.40 -11.99 31.53
N THR A 1077 16.56 -11.06 31.99
CA THR A 1077 17.00 -9.87 32.74
C THR A 1077 17.49 -10.25 34.13
N GLY A 1078 16.76 -11.11 34.84
CA GLY A 1078 17.15 -11.66 36.15
C GLY A 1078 18.49 -12.38 36.10
N SER A 1079 18.72 -13.20 35.07
CA SER A 1079 19.99 -13.91 34.89
C SER A 1079 21.16 -12.94 34.70
N ARG A 1080 20.99 -11.86 33.90
CA ARG A 1080 22.02 -10.84 33.68
C ARG A 1080 22.33 -10.03 34.94
N ALA A 1081 21.30 -9.63 35.69
CA ALA A 1081 21.48 -8.96 36.98
C ALA A 1081 22.29 -9.83 37.94
N HIS A 1082 21.93 -11.11 38.07
CA HIS A 1082 22.63 -12.04 38.96
C HIS A 1082 24.08 -12.31 38.54
N LEU A 1083 24.36 -12.39 37.23
CA LEU A 1083 25.72 -12.50 36.72
C LEU A 1083 26.56 -11.25 37.02
N ALA A 1084 25.97 -10.05 36.91
CA ALA A 1084 26.63 -8.81 37.27
C ALA A 1084 26.91 -8.74 38.78
N GLU A 1085 26.01 -9.22 39.64
CA GLU A 1085 26.23 -9.33 41.09
C GLU A 1085 27.39 -10.27 41.41
N LEU A 1086 27.42 -11.45 40.80
CA LEU A 1086 28.53 -12.41 40.98
C LEU A 1086 29.87 -11.82 40.50
N SER A 1087 29.85 -11.11 39.38
CA SER A 1087 31.01 -10.40 38.82
C SER A 1087 31.49 -9.30 39.78
N ARG A 1088 30.59 -8.47 40.32
CA ARG A 1088 30.90 -7.45 41.33
C ARG A 1088 31.54 -8.09 42.56
N ASP A 1089 30.99 -9.18 43.09
CA ASP A 1089 31.51 -9.85 44.28
C ASP A 1089 32.93 -10.40 44.04
N ALA A 1090 33.17 -11.00 42.87
CA ALA A 1090 34.49 -11.46 42.46
C ALA A 1090 35.48 -10.28 42.32
N MET A 1091 35.08 -9.21 41.63
CA MET A 1091 35.93 -8.02 41.43
C MET A 1091 36.18 -7.25 42.72
N THR A 1092 35.29 -7.34 43.71
CA THR A 1092 35.51 -6.78 45.05
C THR A 1092 36.70 -7.46 45.73
N VAL A 1093 36.82 -8.79 45.60
CA VAL A 1093 37.98 -9.53 46.13
C VAL A 1093 39.27 -9.10 45.42
N VAL A 1094 39.23 -8.97 44.09
CA VAL A 1094 40.40 -8.53 43.30
C VAL A 1094 40.82 -7.11 43.67
N HIS A 1095 39.85 -6.20 43.81
CA HIS A 1095 40.07 -4.82 44.26
C HIS A 1095 40.73 -4.79 45.65
N ASN A 1096 40.14 -5.48 46.63
CA ASN A 1096 40.66 -5.50 48.00
C ASN A 1096 42.08 -6.10 48.06
N GLN A 1097 42.36 -7.12 47.24
CA GLN A 1097 43.69 -7.69 47.14
C GLN A 1097 44.70 -6.70 46.52
N ALA A 1098 44.32 -6.00 45.45
CA ALA A 1098 45.17 -4.99 44.83
C ALA A 1098 45.42 -3.80 45.77
N GLU A 1099 44.41 -3.38 46.52
CA GLU A 1099 44.50 -2.32 47.52
C GLU A 1099 45.43 -2.72 48.67
N ALA A 1100 45.24 -3.91 49.25
CA ALA A 1100 46.11 -4.43 50.30
C ALA A 1100 47.57 -4.60 49.83
N SER A 1101 47.79 -5.07 48.59
CA SER A 1101 49.12 -5.18 48.00
C SER A 1101 49.78 -3.82 47.80
N ARG A 1102 49.02 -2.79 47.39
CA ARG A 1102 49.51 -1.41 47.32
C ARG A 1102 49.84 -0.86 48.70
N GLU A 1103 48.96 -1.03 49.69
CA GLU A 1103 49.17 -0.54 51.05
C GLU A 1103 50.41 -1.16 51.70
N ALA A 1104 50.66 -2.45 51.45
CA ALA A 1104 51.85 -3.12 51.96
C ALA A 1104 53.16 -2.56 51.39
N ALA A 1105 53.15 -2.08 50.13
CA ALA A 1105 54.35 -1.56 49.45
C ALA A 1105 54.56 -0.04 49.62
N VAL A 1106 53.47 0.73 49.61
CA VAL A 1106 53.48 2.20 49.52
C VAL A 1106 52.89 2.87 50.76
N GLY A 1107 52.14 2.13 51.58
CA GLY A 1107 51.49 2.64 52.78
C GLY A 1107 52.46 2.95 53.92
N VAL A 1108 51.97 3.73 54.89
CA VAL A 1108 52.74 4.10 56.08
C VAL A 1108 52.47 3.08 57.18
N ASN A 1109 53.48 2.28 57.53
CA ASN A 1109 53.41 1.38 58.69
C ASN A 1109 53.84 2.13 59.96
N LEU A 1110 52.90 2.37 60.88
CA LEU A 1110 53.15 3.13 62.10
C LEU A 1110 54.23 2.51 63.00
N ASP A 1111 54.34 1.19 63.04
CA ASP A 1111 55.35 0.50 63.86
C ASP A 1111 56.74 0.67 63.25
N GLU A 1112 56.86 0.58 61.93
CA GLU A 1112 58.10 0.82 61.21
C GLU A 1112 58.55 2.27 61.31
N GLU A 1113 57.64 3.23 61.08
CA GLU A 1113 57.93 4.66 61.23
C GLU A 1113 58.27 5.02 62.68
N ALA A 1114 57.65 4.39 63.69
CA ALA A 1114 58.00 4.60 65.09
C ALA A 1114 59.40 4.07 65.41
N ALA A 1115 59.77 2.89 64.91
CA ALA A 1115 61.11 2.35 65.05
C ALA A 1115 62.16 3.23 64.35
N ASP A 1116 61.87 3.70 63.14
CA ASP A 1116 62.71 4.62 62.39
C ASP A 1116 62.85 5.98 63.09
N LEU A 1117 61.77 6.49 63.68
CA LEU A 1117 61.78 7.73 64.46
C LEU A 1117 62.73 7.61 65.65
N ILE A 1118 62.68 6.50 66.40
CA ILE A 1118 63.62 6.23 67.49
C ILE A 1118 65.05 6.09 66.97
N ARG A 1119 65.26 5.36 65.88
CA ARG A 1119 66.58 5.16 65.24
C ARG A 1119 67.20 6.49 64.82
N PHE A 1120 66.45 7.35 64.14
CA PHE A 1120 66.90 8.67 63.71
C PHE A 1120 67.08 9.64 64.89
N GLN A 1121 66.28 9.55 65.96
CA GLN A 1121 66.47 10.33 67.18
C GLN A 1121 67.80 9.97 67.85
N GLN A 1122 68.10 8.68 67.98
CA GLN A 1122 69.37 8.20 68.54
C GLN A 1122 70.56 8.61 67.66
N ALA A 1123 70.44 8.46 66.34
CA ALA A 1123 71.49 8.85 65.39
C ALA A 1123 71.75 10.38 65.41
N TYR A 1124 70.69 11.19 65.50
CA TYR A 1124 70.80 12.64 65.65
C TYR A 1124 71.48 13.03 66.98
N GLN A 1125 71.11 12.40 68.09
CA GLN A 1125 71.75 12.63 69.40
C GLN A 1125 73.23 12.23 69.40
N ALA A 1126 73.57 11.09 68.79
CA ALA A 1126 74.95 10.64 68.64
C ALA A 1126 75.77 11.61 67.78
N ALA A 1127 75.24 12.06 66.64
CA ALA A 1127 75.91 13.05 65.79
C ALA A 1127 76.10 14.40 66.51
N ALA A 1128 75.11 14.85 67.29
CA ALA A 1128 75.21 16.04 68.14
C ALA A 1128 76.28 15.89 69.22
N GLN A 1129 76.42 14.72 69.85
CA GLN A 1129 77.49 14.44 70.80
C GLN A 1129 78.87 14.46 70.14
N VAL A 1130 79.02 13.92 68.93
CA VAL A 1130 80.28 13.98 68.16
C VAL A 1130 80.69 15.43 67.88
N VAL A 1131 79.74 16.30 67.51
CA VAL A 1131 79.99 17.73 67.33
C VAL A 1131 80.40 18.41 68.64
N GLN A 1132 79.71 18.11 69.76
CA GLN A 1132 80.04 18.66 71.08
C GLN A 1132 81.40 18.20 71.61
N VAL A 1133 81.78 16.94 71.38
CA VAL A 1133 83.10 16.40 71.77
C VAL A 1133 84.19 17.00 70.87
N SER A 1134 83.92 17.18 69.58
CA SER A 1134 84.84 17.83 68.64
C SER A 1134 85.07 19.31 68.99
N GLN A 1135 84.02 20.06 69.36
CA GLN A 1135 84.13 21.42 69.90
C GLN A 1135 84.96 21.45 71.18
N ARG A 1136 84.69 20.55 72.13
CA ARG A 1136 85.49 20.42 73.36
C ARG A 1136 86.95 20.12 73.06
N MET A 1137 87.26 19.21 72.14
CA MET A 1137 88.65 18.91 71.73
C MET A 1137 89.32 20.13 71.07
N PHE A 1138 88.59 20.86 70.23
CA PHE A 1138 89.08 22.08 69.58
C PHE A 1138 89.38 23.17 70.60
N ASP A 1139 88.46 23.43 71.54
CA ASP A 1139 88.64 24.39 72.63
C ASP A 1139 89.81 23.99 73.56
N THR A 1140 89.96 22.69 73.84
CA THR A 1140 91.08 22.18 74.66
C THR A 1140 92.42 22.33 73.94
N LEU A 1141 92.47 22.14 72.61
CA LEU A 1141 93.67 22.34 71.80
C LEU A 1141 94.05 23.82 71.67
N ILE A 1142 93.07 24.72 71.55
CA ILE A 1142 93.29 26.17 71.54
C ILE A 1142 93.74 26.68 72.92
N GLN A 1143 93.27 26.07 74.02
CA GLN A 1143 93.75 26.38 75.37
C GLN A 1143 95.15 25.80 75.66
N ALA A 1144 95.59 24.79 74.92
CA ALA A 1144 96.91 24.14 75.08
C ALA A 1144 97.99 24.70 74.13
N SER A 1145 97.63 25.61 73.21
CA SER A 1145 98.53 26.43 72.39
C SER A 1145 98.66 27.83 72.98
#